data_AF-S7V595-F1
#
_entry.id   AF-S7V595-F1
#
_cell.length_a   1.000
_cell.length_b   1.000
_cell.length_c   1.000
_cell.angle_alpha   90.00
_cell.angle_beta   90.00
_cell.angle_gamma   90.00
#
_symmetry.space_group_name_H-M   'P 1'
#
loop_
_entity.id
_entity.type
_entity.pdbx_description
1 polymer ?
#
loop_
_entity_poly.entity_id
_entity_poly.type
_entity_poly.pdbx_seq_one_letter_code
_entity_poly.pdbx_strand_id
1 'polypeptide(L)'
;MIPVKGFPGGRRSGTKTEWLPYAVAVLLLIVLCCAGGRFRDIGRTPLLFLGYTFHSGCFIVLFAATWTACLALTLCFPRSVSRRRRIRAILVPALICRVCLLPFPPSDDMNRYLWEAQLVREGINPYIHPPDDPVLAELARKDPFHAGINHPNIPAVYPPLMVVGFSALIRLGYTPLVIKTAVILFDLGTLFLLMRLFSHRRLDERWAVLYAFNPVVLHAFAGQGHLDAIHNFFLLAALWLYDQKRWGWMFFAIGLAVQSKYVAILILPFLFNRDSRPWFWAALPVVVLPCLPFLDGGLARIFDALMLFGTRFAFNGPIHGLLRWMLGGIAPATGICQGILVGMLILGYGYFHPRRNRRFYDDPASGCFFVLGALLLLSPTVHFWYIAWIVPFLALKPFASWMVLCLTVSVVFTAEGYRYFTGQWRMPDGAPLWVWLPFWALFLLDVRRSLHRLKSPALGRPPETVSVVIPAKNEGARVAACVSSVLRDRFVVEVIVVDGGSTDDTIAEASRAGARIIRHPALPERGGGRGGQIRAGVAAAVGDIIAVVHADTRIAAPAFNDIVGLLRRQSMIAGGAVGGRFDGQGWRFRLLDTANDFRAAFLGISFGDQVQFFRRGLLAATGGYPDMPIMEDVELSLRLQNLGRVVFLFGDAKISPRHWRFGVSRRTGLILRLFLTYTGARLLGRRPDTLVMYRAYYDRTP
;
A
#
# COMPACT_ATOMS: atom_id res chain seq x y z
N MET A 1 -5.82 -3.80 -58.37
CA MET A 1 -4.96 -3.42 -57.22
C MET A 1 -4.95 -1.90 -57.10
N ILE A 2 -5.70 -1.36 -56.15
CA ILE A 2 -5.77 0.08 -55.85
C ILE A 2 -5.34 0.22 -54.37
N PRO A 3 -4.34 1.05 -54.04
CA PRO A 3 -3.81 1.12 -52.69
C PRO A 3 -4.79 1.88 -51.78
N VAL A 4 -5.21 1.21 -50.70
CA VAL A 4 -6.00 1.79 -49.62
C VAL A 4 -5.13 2.81 -48.88
N LYS A 5 -5.54 4.08 -48.93
CA LYS A 5 -4.92 5.19 -48.18
C LYS A 5 -4.94 4.89 -46.68
N GLY A 6 -3.76 4.86 -46.09
CA GLY A 6 -3.57 4.72 -44.64
C GLY A 6 -4.21 5.86 -43.86
N PHE A 7 -4.81 5.51 -42.72
CA PHE A 7 -5.29 6.46 -41.73
C PHE A 7 -4.18 7.46 -41.33
N PRO A 8 -4.44 8.77 -41.29
CA PRO A 8 -3.46 9.73 -40.79
C PRO A 8 -3.23 9.45 -39.30
N GLY A 9 -1.98 9.10 -38.97
CA GLY A 9 -1.53 8.91 -37.61
C GLY A 9 -1.81 10.15 -36.76
N GLY A 10 -2.66 9.98 -35.75
CA GLY A 10 -2.90 10.99 -34.72
C GLY A 10 -1.56 11.45 -34.13
N ARG A 11 -1.32 12.76 -34.23
CA ARG A 11 -0.09 13.43 -33.77
C ARG A 11 0.29 13.01 -32.34
N ARG A 12 1.60 12.79 -32.13
CA ARG A 12 2.30 12.55 -30.84
C ARG A 12 2.21 13.72 -29.83
N SER A 13 1.19 14.58 -29.89
CA SER A 13 1.07 15.77 -29.03
C SER A 13 0.55 15.49 -27.61
N GLY A 14 0.03 14.29 -27.34
CA GLY A 14 -0.57 13.94 -26.03
C GLY A 14 0.42 13.65 -24.89
N THR A 15 1.71 13.43 -25.18
CA THR A 15 2.65 12.97 -24.13
C THR A 15 3.07 14.06 -23.17
N LYS A 16 3.39 15.27 -23.65
CA LYS A 16 3.92 16.36 -22.78
C LYS A 16 2.89 16.86 -21.77
N THR A 17 1.62 16.97 -22.16
CA THR A 17 0.54 17.48 -21.30
C THR A 17 0.23 16.56 -20.12
N GLU A 18 0.43 15.24 -20.28
CA GLU A 18 0.24 14.27 -19.19
C GLU A 18 1.34 14.32 -18.12
N TRP A 19 2.54 14.78 -18.47
CA TRP A 19 3.66 14.88 -17.53
C TRP A 19 3.60 16.13 -16.66
N LEU A 20 2.86 17.17 -17.05
CA LEU A 20 2.83 18.44 -16.32
C LEU A 20 2.32 18.27 -14.87
N PRO A 21 1.15 17.65 -14.59
CA PRO A 21 0.69 17.46 -13.21
C PRO A 21 1.67 16.62 -12.38
N TYR A 22 2.29 15.62 -13.01
CA TYR A 22 3.31 14.79 -12.38
C TYR A 22 4.56 15.61 -12.00
N ALA A 23 5.08 16.41 -12.93
CA ALA A 23 6.26 17.24 -12.72
C ALA A 23 6.02 18.29 -11.62
N VAL A 24 4.83 18.90 -11.58
CA VAL A 24 4.43 19.84 -10.52
C VAL A 24 4.40 19.15 -9.15
N ALA A 25 3.82 17.95 -9.07
CA ALA A 25 3.79 17.18 -7.81
C ALA A 25 5.21 16.75 -7.36
N VAL A 26 6.09 16.35 -8.29
CA VAL A 26 7.50 16.07 -8.00
C VAL A 26 8.22 17.31 -7.47
N LEU A 27 8.05 18.46 -8.13
CA LEU A 27 8.66 19.71 -7.71
C LEU A 27 8.19 20.10 -6.29
N LEU A 28 6.89 19.98 -6.02
CA LEU A 28 6.34 20.23 -4.70
C LEU A 28 6.96 19.30 -3.64
N LEU A 29 7.10 18.00 -3.94
CA LEU A 29 7.77 17.05 -3.03
C LEU A 29 9.22 17.44 -2.74
N ILE A 30 9.98 17.86 -3.76
CA ILE A 30 11.37 18.31 -3.59
C ILE A 30 11.41 19.56 -2.72
N VAL A 31 10.53 20.54 -2.96
CA VAL A 31 10.44 21.77 -2.15
C VAL A 31 10.11 21.43 -0.69
N LEU A 32 9.13 20.55 -0.45
CA LEU A 32 8.76 20.10 0.90
C LEU A 32 9.92 19.36 1.58
N CYS A 33 10.68 18.52 0.87
CA CYS A 33 11.86 17.85 1.42
C CYS A 33 13.01 18.82 1.71
N CYS A 34 13.26 19.81 0.84
CA CYS A 34 14.23 20.87 1.10
C CYS A 34 13.85 21.72 2.32
N ALA A 35 12.57 22.09 2.45
CA ALA A 35 12.08 22.81 3.60
C ALA A 35 12.20 21.95 4.87
N GLY A 36 11.80 20.68 4.79
CA GLY A 36 11.93 19.69 5.85
C GLY A 36 13.38 19.54 6.29
N GLY A 37 14.32 19.39 5.36
CA GLY A 37 15.75 19.25 5.64
C GLY A 37 16.40 20.45 6.35
N ARG A 38 15.75 21.63 6.33
CA ARG A 38 16.22 22.83 7.04
C ARG A 38 15.66 22.96 8.46
N PHE A 39 14.73 22.10 8.89
CA PHE A 39 14.25 22.10 10.27
C PHE A 39 15.37 21.67 11.21
N ARG A 40 15.73 22.52 12.17
CA ARG A 40 16.78 22.24 13.16
C ARG A 40 16.25 21.66 14.47
N ASP A 41 15.06 22.06 14.87
CA ASP A 41 14.41 21.61 16.10
C ASP A 41 12.90 21.53 15.85
N ILE A 42 12.35 20.31 15.85
CA ILE A 42 10.93 20.07 15.58
C ILE A 42 10.08 20.76 16.65
N GLY A 43 10.49 20.67 17.92
CA GLY A 43 9.74 21.14 19.08
C GLY A 43 9.47 22.64 19.06
N ARG A 44 10.43 23.42 18.53
CA ARG A 44 10.43 24.90 18.50
C ARG A 44 9.49 25.55 17.49
N THR A 45 8.76 24.78 16.68
CA THR A 45 8.05 25.35 15.52
C THR A 45 6.54 25.50 15.74
N PRO A 46 6.05 26.64 16.26
CA PRO A 46 4.64 26.80 16.59
C PRO A 46 3.77 26.95 15.34
N LEU A 47 2.53 26.48 15.44
CA LEU A 47 1.44 26.82 14.53
C LEU A 47 0.31 27.48 15.32
N LEU A 48 -0.07 28.70 14.95
CA LEU A 48 -1.25 29.34 15.51
C LEU A 48 -2.50 28.85 14.77
N PHE A 49 -3.43 28.23 15.49
CA PHE A 49 -4.69 27.76 14.93
C PHE A 49 -5.83 27.99 15.91
N LEU A 50 -6.87 28.72 15.46
CA LEU A 50 -8.04 29.10 16.26
C LEU A 50 -7.70 29.70 17.64
N GLY A 51 -6.65 30.52 17.71
CA GLY A 51 -6.20 31.17 18.95
C GLY A 51 -5.32 30.30 19.86
N TYR A 52 -5.07 29.03 19.50
CA TYR A 52 -4.19 28.13 20.23
C TYR A 52 -2.84 27.97 19.53
N THR A 53 -1.76 27.89 20.31
CA THR A 53 -0.41 27.62 19.79
C THR A 53 -0.11 26.13 19.86
N PHE A 54 0.07 25.49 18.71
CA PHE A 54 0.45 24.09 18.60
C PHE A 54 1.96 23.99 18.41
N HIS A 55 2.67 23.56 19.45
CA HIS A 55 4.11 23.28 19.37
C HIS A 55 4.37 22.14 18.38
N SER A 56 5.46 22.25 17.60
CA SER A 56 5.75 21.40 16.42
C SER A 56 4.73 21.46 15.26
N GLY A 57 3.73 22.35 15.34
CA GLY A 57 2.62 22.38 14.38
C GLY A 57 3.05 22.65 12.93
N CYS A 58 4.07 23.49 12.70
CA CYS A 58 4.59 23.74 11.36
C CYS A 58 5.21 22.48 10.73
N PHE A 59 5.94 21.68 11.52
CA PHE A 59 6.49 20.42 11.05
C PHE A 59 5.39 19.38 10.76
N ILE A 60 4.36 19.32 11.61
CA ILE A 60 3.19 18.45 11.39
C ILE A 60 2.48 18.80 10.07
N VAL A 61 2.30 20.09 9.78
CA VAL A 61 1.73 20.56 8.50
C VAL A 61 2.62 20.18 7.32
N LEU A 62 3.94 20.36 7.42
CA LEU A 62 4.89 19.95 6.37
C LEU A 62 4.83 18.45 6.11
N PHE A 63 4.78 17.64 7.17
CA PHE A 63 4.69 16.20 7.10
C PHE A 63 3.37 15.76 6.41
N ALA A 64 2.24 16.35 6.81
CA ALA A 64 0.93 16.12 6.20
C ALA A 64 0.86 16.56 4.73
N ALA A 65 1.48 17.70 4.39
CA ALA A 65 1.59 18.19 3.02
C ALA A 65 2.42 17.21 2.16
N THR A 66 3.51 16.67 2.71
CA THR A 66 4.37 15.68 2.03
C THR A 66 3.59 14.39 1.76
N TRP A 67 2.81 13.91 2.74
CA TRP A 67 1.93 12.76 2.52
C TRP A 67 0.88 13.02 1.44
N THR A 68 0.26 14.19 1.47
CA THR A 68 -0.76 14.59 0.49
C THR A 68 -0.18 14.65 -0.92
N ALA A 69 1.03 15.23 -1.07
CA ALA A 69 1.75 15.25 -2.34
C ALA A 69 2.15 13.85 -2.82
N CYS A 70 2.55 12.95 -1.91
CA CYS A 70 2.79 11.53 -2.21
C CYS A 70 1.53 10.85 -2.78
N LEU A 71 0.37 11.03 -2.15
CA LEU A 71 -0.90 10.47 -2.66
C LEU A 71 -1.28 11.08 -4.01
N ALA A 72 -1.15 12.40 -4.18
CA ALA A 72 -1.41 13.06 -5.46
C ALA A 72 -0.51 12.50 -6.59
N LEU A 73 0.76 12.21 -6.29
CA LEU A 73 1.71 11.65 -7.25
C LEU A 73 1.29 10.27 -7.78
N THR A 74 0.61 9.45 -6.97
CA THR A 74 0.09 8.14 -7.43
C THR A 74 -0.97 8.30 -8.54
N LEU A 75 -1.81 9.33 -8.44
CA LEU A 75 -2.93 9.61 -9.35
C LEU A 75 -2.48 10.37 -10.60
N CYS A 76 -1.60 11.35 -10.42
CA CYS A 76 -1.05 12.17 -11.51
C CYS A 76 -0.01 11.42 -12.36
N PHE A 77 0.33 10.18 -12.01
CA PHE A 77 1.33 9.41 -12.72
C PHE A 77 0.90 9.18 -14.19
N PRO A 78 1.75 9.47 -15.19
CA PRO A 78 1.39 9.33 -16.60
C PRO A 78 0.91 7.91 -16.94
N ARG A 79 -0.12 7.77 -17.78
CA ARG A 79 -0.78 6.47 -18.04
C ARG A 79 -0.02 5.63 -19.08
N SER A 80 0.34 6.24 -20.19
CA SER A 80 0.89 5.58 -21.40
C SER A 80 2.43 5.60 -21.46
N VAL A 81 3.09 5.12 -20.40
CA VAL A 81 4.56 5.16 -20.28
C VAL A 81 5.18 3.78 -20.20
N SER A 82 6.26 3.60 -20.96
CA SER A 82 7.08 2.40 -20.89
C SER A 82 7.54 2.16 -19.44
N ARG A 83 7.64 0.89 -19.07
CA ARG A 83 8.08 0.46 -17.75
C ARG A 83 9.41 1.06 -17.31
N ARG A 84 10.40 1.14 -18.20
CA ARG A 84 11.70 1.77 -17.93
C ARG A 84 11.55 3.25 -17.55
N ARG A 85 10.67 3.99 -18.21
CA ARG A 85 10.39 5.40 -17.88
C ARG A 85 9.66 5.53 -16.55
N ARG A 86 8.70 4.64 -16.23
CA ARG A 86 8.04 4.62 -14.91
C ARG A 86 9.03 4.46 -13.77
N ILE A 87 9.92 3.46 -13.89
CA ILE A 87 10.94 3.20 -12.88
C ILE A 87 11.86 4.42 -12.69
N ARG A 88 12.35 5.02 -13.78
CA ARG A 88 13.20 6.23 -13.69
C ARG A 88 12.46 7.42 -13.07
N ALA A 89 11.19 7.62 -13.43
CA ALA A 89 10.38 8.69 -12.89
C ALA A 89 10.17 8.53 -11.37
N ILE A 90 10.20 7.32 -10.81
CA ILE A 90 10.14 7.12 -9.36
C ILE A 90 11.53 7.23 -8.71
N LEU A 91 12.53 6.51 -9.24
CA LEU A 91 13.84 6.40 -8.59
C LEU A 91 14.62 7.73 -8.55
N VAL A 92 14.58 8.52 -9.62
CA VAL A 92 15.36 9.78 -9.69
C VAL A 92 14.85 10.81 -8.69
N PRO A 93 13.55 11.15 -8.64
CA PRO A 93 13.05 12.06 -7.62
C PRO A 93 13.15 11.49 -6.21
N ALA A 94 13.00 10.17 -6.04
CA ALA A 94 13.17 9.53 -4.74
C ALA A 94 14.58 9.75 -4.16
N LEU A 95 15.62 9.62 -5.01
CA LEU A 95 17.00 9.95 -4.64
C LEU A 95 17.16 11.42 -4.28
N ILE A 96 16.63 12.33 -5.11
CA ILE A 96 16.72 13.78 -4.86
C ILE A 96 16.08 14.13 -3.51
N CYS A 97 14.86 13.65 -3.23
CA CYS A 97 14.18 13.90 -1.95
C CYS A 97 15.00 13.44 -0.74
N ARG A 98 15.69 12.29 -0.84
CA ARG A 98 16.56 11.78 0.25
C ARG A 98 17.80 12.66 0.44
N VAL A 99 18.42 13.11 -0.66
CA VAL A 99 19.55 14.06 -0.61
C VAL A 99 19.13 15.39 0.02
N CYS A 100 17.95 15.91 -0.33
CA CYS A 100 17.39 17.13 0.26
C CYS A 100 17.20 17.04 1.79
N LEU A 101 17.07 15.84 2.35
CA LEU A 101 16.89 15.59 3.79
C LEU A 101 18.19 15.27 4.53
N LEU A 102 19.33 15.16 3.85
CA LEU A 102 20.63 14.98 4.50
C LEU A 102 20.94 16.06 5.55
N PRO A 103 20.62 17.35 5.35
CA PRO A 103 20.86 18.39 6.36
C PRO A 103 19.96 18.30 7.60
N PHE A 104 18.90 17.46 7.59
CA PHE A 104 18.02 17.27 8.73
C PHE A 104 18.81 16.71 9.93
N PRO A 105 18.58 17.20 11.16
CA PRO A 105 19.23 16.69 12.36
C PRO A 105 19.06 15.17 12.51
N PRO A 106 20.14 14.42 12.79
CA PRO A 106 20.04 13.00 13.07
C PRO A 106 19.21 12.76 14.35
N SER A 107 18.69 11.55 14.52
CA SER A 107 18.15 11.11 15.80
C SER A 107 19.27 11.05 16.85
N ASP A 108 18.88 11.23 18.11
CA ASP A 108 19.67 10.91 19.30
C ASP A 108 20.21 9.47 19.31
N ASP A 109 19.49 8.50 18.74
CA ASP A 109 19.97 7.12 18.52
C ASP A 109 21.27 7.08 17.71
N MET A 110 21.51 8.06 16.84
CA MET A 110 22.73 8.12 16.03
C MET A 110 23.98 8.33 16.87
N ASN A 111 23.89 9.14 17.92
CA ASN A 111 25.00 9.34 18.86
C ASN A 111 25.35 8.02 19.54
N ARG A 112 24.32 7.21 19.84
CA ARG A 112 24.48 5.88 20.40
C ARG A 112 25.11 4.89 19.41
N TYR A 113 24.73 4.93 18.13
CA TYR A 113 25.37 4.09 17.09
C TYR A 113 26.87 4.37 16.97
N LEU A 114 27.24 5.65 16.98
CA LEU A 114 28.64 6.09 16.90
C LEU A 114 29.43 5.62 18.13
N TRP A 115 28.88 5.85 19.32
CA TRP A 115 29.51 5.47 20.58
C TRP A 115 29.73 3.96 20.70
N GLU A 116 28.69 3.15 20.49
CA GLU A 116 28.80 1.70 20.59
C GLU A 116 29.75 1.13 19.52
N ALA A 117 29.75 1.72 18.31
CA ALA A 117 30.71 1.39 17.27
C ALA A 117 32.16 1.72 17.67
N GLN A 118 32.37 2.83 18.37
CA GLN A 118 33.68 3.25 18.89
C GLN A 118 34.16 2.32 20.01
N LEU A 119 33.29 1.90 20.93
CA LEU A 119 33.64 0.90 21.95
C LEU A 119 34.16 -0.38 21.32
N VAL A 120 33.49 -0.88 20.28
CA VAL A 120 33.95 -2.08 19.54
C VAL A 120 35.33 -1.87 18.89
N ARG A 121 35.65 -0.64 18.44
CA ARG A 121 36.99 -0.35 17.89
C ARG A 121 38.09 -0.39 18.95
N GLU A 122 37.76 0.04 20.17
CA GLU A 122 38.68 -0.01 21.32
C GLU A 122 38.71 -1.39 21.99
N GLY A 123 38.02 -2.39 21.43
CA GLY A 123 37.95 -3.74 22.00
C GLY A 123 37.10 -3.86 23.26
N ILE A 124 36.21 -2.89 23.50
CA ILE A 124 35.33 -2.83 24.66
C ILE A 124 33.95 -3.39 24.31
N ASN A 125 33.41 -4.27 25.15
CA ASN A 125 32.09 -4.86 24.95
C ASN A 125 30.96 -3.89 25.38
N PRO A 126 30.14 -3.37 24.44
CA PRO A 126 29.10 -2.39 24.75
C PRO A 126 27.83 -3.02 25.38
N TYR A 127 27.74 -4.35 25.44
CA TYR A 127 26.68 -5.07 26.17
C TYR A 127 26.99 -5.24 27.66
N ILE A 128 28.23 -4.95 28.08
CA ILE A 128 28.65 -4.96 29.48
C ILE A 128 28.63 -3.54 30.03
N HIS A 129 29.25 -2.61 29.29
CA HIS A 129 29.47 -1.24 29.75
C HIS A 129 28.45 -0.27 29.12
N PRO A 130 27.51 0.29 29.89
CA PRO A 130 26.65 1.37 29.42
C PRO A 130 27.47 2.65 29.13
N PRO A 131 26.94 3.59 28.32
CA PRO A 131 27.64 4.84 28.01
C PRO A 131 28.11 5.68 29.21
N ASP A 132 27.40 5.66 30.34
CA ASP A 132 27.77 6.38 31.56
C ASP A 132 28.63 5.57 32.56
N ASP A 133 29.11 4.39 32.15
CA ASP A 133 29.97 3.58 33.00
C ASP A 133 31.23 4.37 33.41
N PRO A 134 31.55 4.46 34.71
CA PRO A 134 32.74 5.17 35.20
C PRO A 134 34.05 4.72 34.54
N VAL A 135 34.15 3.46 34.12
CA VAL A 135 35.32 2.92 33.41
C VAL A 135 35.54 3.62 32.07
N LEU A 136 34.49 4.15 31.45
CA LEU A 136 34.51 4.83 30.16
C LEU A 136 34.66 6.35 30.26
N ALA A 137 34.78 6.92 31.47
CA ALA A 137 34.73 8.37 31.70
C ALA A 137 35.77 9.17 30.89
N GLU A 138 36.98 8.63 30.70
CA GLU A 138 38.03 9.29 29.91
C GLU A 138 37.72 9.26 28.41
N LEU A 139 37.16 8.16 27.91
CA LEU A 139 36.75 8.03 26.50
C LEU A 139 35.54 8.93 26.22
N ALA A 140 34.57 8.95 27.14
CA ALA A 140 33.38 9.79 27.09
C ALA A 140 33.73 11.28 27.00
N ARG A 141 34.72 11.75 27.77
CA ARG A 141 35.16 13.16 27.75
C ARG A 141 35.73 13.58 26.39
N LYS A 142 36.33 12.65 25.64
CA LYS A 142 36.94 12.90 24.33
C LYS A 142 35.97 12.81 23.17
N ASP A 143 34.81 12.19 23.39
CA ASP A 143 33.84 11.94 22.34
C ASP A 143 32.91 13.15 22.12
N PRO A 144 32.84 13.71 20.91
CA PRO A 144 32.05 14.91 20.64
C PRO A 144 30.52 14.69 20.63
N PHE A 145 30.07 13.43 20.60
CA PHE A 145 28.65 13.06 20.52
C PHE A 145 28.12 12.45 21.83
N HIS A 146 28.99 12.11 22.78
CA HIS A 146 28.64 11.42 24.02
C HIS A 146 27.59 12.15 24.85
N ALA A 147 27.70 13.47 25.00
CA ALA A 147 26.74 14.29 25.75
C ALA A 147 25.30 14.22 25.20
N GLY A 148 25.12 13.82 23.94
CA GLY A 148 23.83 13.68 23.28
C GLY A 148 23.29 12.25 23.24
N ILE A 149 23.92 11.28 23.92
CA ILE A 149 23.48 9.89 23.94
C ILE A 149 22.19 9.75 24.76
N ASN A 150 21.21 9.07 24.19
CA ASN A 150 19.99 8.71 24.89
C ASN A 150 20.16 7.45 25.75
N HIS A 151 19.42 7.38 26.86
CA HIS A 151 19.49 6.29 27.84
C HIS A 151 20.94 5.86 28.18
N PRO A 152 21.80 6.81 28.62
CA PRO A 152 23.22 6.56 28.80
C PRO A 152 23.53 5.52 29.89
N ASN A 153 22.56 5.23 30.75
CA ASN A 153 22.63 4.24 31.84
C ASN A 153 22.25 2.81 31.42
N ILE A 154 21.96 2.58 30.15
CA ILE A 154 21.54 1.26 29.63
C ILE A 154 22.61 0.77 28.63
N PRO A 155 23.05 -0.50 28.70
CA PRO A 155 23.96 -1.10 27.72
C PRO A 155 23.36 -1.20 26.31
N ALA A 156 24.16 -1.59 25.33
CA ALA A 156 23.73 -1.71 23.94
C ALA A 156 22.46 -2.56 23.75
N VAL A 157 21.55 -2.08 22.91
CA VAL A 157 20.27 -2.74 22.59
C VAL A 157 20.24 -3.30 21.16
N TYR A 158 21.15 -2.84 20.30
CA TYR A 158 21.15 -3.20 18.88
C TYR A 158 21.75 -4.58 18.65
N PRO A 159 21.33 -5.31 17.61
CA PRO A 159 21.93 -6.61 17.33
C PRO A 159 23.43 -6.53 17.00
N PRO A 160 24.23 -7.56 17.32
CA PRO A 160 25.68 -7.52 17.19
C PRO A 160 26.21 -7.16 15.80
N LEU A 161 25.54 -7.62 14.74
CA LEU A 161 25.92 -7.25 13.37
C LEU A 161 25.83 -5.75 13.12
N MET A 162 24.86 -5.06 13.73
CA MET A 162 24.73 -3.62 13.57
C MET A 162 25.87 -2.88 14.23
N VAL A 163 26.23 -3.28 15.45
CA VAL A 163 27.34 -2.65 16.20
C VAL A 163 28.67 -2.88 15.47
N VAL A 164 28.95 -4.11 15.05
CA VAL A 164 30.16 -4.46 14.28
C VAL A 164 30.17 -3.75 12.91
N GLY A 165 29.03 -3.71 12.22
CA GLY A 165 28.88 -3.04 10.94
C GLY A 165 29.11 -1.53 11.03
N PHE A 166 28.56 -0.88 12.06
CA PHE A 166 28.82 0.54 12.30
C PHE A 166 30.26 0.79 12.71
N SER A 167 30.88 -0.08 13.51
CA SER A 167 32.33 -0.03 13.83
C SER A 167 33.20 -0.04 12.57
N ALA A 168 32.82 -0.82 11.55
CA ALA A 168 33.47 -0.78 10.24
C ALA A 168 33.18 0.50 9.46
N LEU A 169 31.94 0.99 9.46
CA LEU A 169 31.53 2.20 8.73
C LEU A 169 32.21 3.46 9.27
N ILE A 170 32.36 3.61 10.59
CA ILE A 170 32.99 4.81 11.17
C ILE A 170 34.49 4.92 10.87
N ARG A 171 35.12 3.89 10.26
CA ARG A 171 36.48 4.00 9.69
C ARG A 171 36.53 4.95 8.48
N LEU A 172 35.41 5.15 7.80
CA LEU A 172 35.29 6.13 6.70
C LEU A 172 35.14 7.57 7.22
N GLY A 173 34.73 7.71 8.48
CA GLY A 173 34.56 8.99 9.15
C GLY A 173 33.67 8.86 10.38
N TYR A 174 34.09 9.42 11.50
CA TYR A 174 33.33 9.42 12.76
C TYR A 174 32.29 10.55 12.77
N THR A 175 31.25 10.41 11.95
CA THR A 175 30.17 11.42 11.85
C THR A 175 28.80 10.76 11.60
N PRO A 176 27.71 11.41 12.06
CA PRO A 176 26.34 11.00 11.72
C PRO A 176 26.08 10.86 10.22
N LEU A 177 26.76 11.68 9.40
CA LEU A 177 26.57 11.71 7.96
C LEU A 177 26.93 10.36 7.31
N VAL A 178 28.03 9.73 7.72
CA VAL A 178 28.47 8.44 7.17
C VAL A 178 27.42 7.36 7.38
N ILE A 179 26.85 7.28 8.59
CA ILE A 179 25.80 6.32 8.91
C ILE A 179 24.51 6.66 8.15
N LYS A 180 24.09 7.93 8.11
CA LYS A 180 22.93 8.38 7.32
C LYS A 180 23.05 7.99 5.84
N THR A 181 24.24 8.16 5.25
CA THR A 181 24.49 7.74 3.86
C THR A 181 24.31 6.23 3.69
N ALA A 182 24.85 5.41 4.59
CA ALA A 182 24.65 3.97 4.54
C ALA A 182 23.16 3.58 4.66
N VAL A 183 22.43 4.17 5.61
CA VAL A 183 20.99 3.98 5.80
C VAL A 183 20.20 4.34 4.54
N ILE A 184 20.52 5.46 3.87
CA ILE A 184 19.89 5.87 2.61
C ILE A 184 20.15 4.86 1.48
N LEU A 185 21.34 4.26 1.40
CA LEU A 185 21.65 3.24 0.41
C LEU A 185 20.78 1.99 0.59
N PHE A 186 20.59 1.54 1.84
CA PHE A 186 19.68 0.43 2.15
C PHE A 186 18.20 0.77 1.88
N ASP A 187 17.76 1.99 2.19
CA ASP A 187 16.43 2.48 1.85
C ASP A 187 16.18 2.48 0.33
N LEU A 188 17.12 3.01 -0.46
CA LEU A 188 17.06 2.97 -1.93
C LEU A 188 17.12 1.52 -2.47
N GLY A 189 17.88 0.65 -1.82
CA GLY A 189 17.89 -0.79 -2.10
C GLY A 189 16.52 -1.43 -1.89
N THR A 190 15.79 -1.03 -0.83
CA THR A 190 14.43 -1.48 -0.54
C THR A 190 13.48 -1.08 -1.67
N LEU A 191 13.57 0.19 -2.11
CA LEU A 191 12.77 0.68 -3.24
C LEU A 191 13.10 -0.08 -4.53
N PHE A 192 14.37 -0.40 -4.79
CA PHE A 192 14.77 -1.22 -5.93
C PHE A 192 14.19 -2.64 -5.86
N LEU A 193 14.23 -3.29 -4.70
CA LEU A 193 13.64 -4.62 -4.49
C LEU A 193 12.11 -4.61 -4.64
N LEU A 194 11.44 -3.55 -4.19
CA LEU A 194 10.02 -3.34 -4.46
C LEU A 194 9.74 -3.29 -5.96
N MET A 195 10.53 -2.56 -6.76
CA MET A 195 10.38 -2.53 -8.23
C MET A 195 10.54 -3.92 -8.87
N ARG A 196 11.44 -4.74 -8.33
CA ARG A 196 11.62 -6.14 -8.76
C ARG A 196 10.39 -6.99 -8.40
N LEU A 197 9.87 -6.86 -7.18
CA LEU A 197 8.66 -7.56 -6.73
C LEU A 197 7.43 -7.16 -7.55
N PHE A 198 7.20 -5.86 -7.79
CA PHE A 198 6.10 -5.40 -8.65
C PHE A 198 6.18 -6.03 -10.05
N SER A 199 7.39 -6.05 -10.63
CA SER A 199 7.66 -6.73 -11.92
C SER A 199 7.21 -8.17 -11.91
N HIS A 200 7.66 -8.91 -10.91
CA HIS A 200 7.55 -10.35 -10.88
C HIS A 200 6.11 -10.74 -10.56
N ARG A 201 5.44 -10.01 -9.69
CA ARG A 201 4.06 -10.26 -9.31
C ARG A 201 3.03 -9.66 -10.29
N ARG A 202 3.48 -8.99 -11.36
CA ARG A 202 2.64 -8.28 -12.35
C ARG A 202 1.72 -7.23 -11.71
N LEU A 203 2.19 -6.60 -10.65
CA LEU A 203 1.52 -5.49 -9.98
C LEU A 203 1.95 -4.15 -10.61
N ASP A 204 1.11 -3.12 -10.54
CA ASP A 204 1.44 -1.81 -11.07
C ASP A 204 2.54 -1.13 -10.22
N GLU A 205 3.65 -0.74 -10.86
CA GLU A 205 4.79 -0.11 -10.17
C GLU A 205 4.48 1.27 -9.59
N ARG A 206 3.39 1.92 -10.02
CA ARG A 206 2.98 3.22 -9.43
C ARG A 206 2.81 3.14 -7.92
N TRP A 207 2.38 1.98 -7.41
CA TRP A 207 2.21 1.81 -5.97
C TRP A 207 3.53 1.93 -5.19
N ALA A 208 4.69 1.82 -5.84
CA ALA A 208 5.98 2.10 -5.21
C ALA A 208 6.13 3.56 -4.73
N VAL A 209 5.32 4.49 -5.27
CA VAL A 209 5.25 5.89 -4.79
C VAL A 209 4.93 5.94 -3.30
N LEU A 210 4.06 5.04 -2.80
CA LEU A 210 3.68 4.97 -1.38
C LEU A 210 4.83 4.61 -0.44
N TYR A 211 5.95 4.11 -0.96
CA TYR A 211 7.19 3.91 -0.22
C TYR A 211 8.19 5.02 -0.53
N ALA A 212 8.39 5.32 -1.82
CA ALA A 212 9.40 6.25 -2.30
C ALA A 212 9.27 7.66 -1.70
N PHE A 213 8.05 8.14 -1.49
CA PHE A 213 7.76 9.51 -1.05
C PHE A 213 6.96 9.58 0.25
N ASN A 214 6.89 8.47 1.00
CA ASN A 214 6.22 8.44 2.29
C ASN A 214 7.00 9.29 3.31
N PRO A 215 6.38 10.28 3.98
CA PRO A 215 7.10 11.12 4.94
C PRO A 215 7.61 10.33 6.14
N VAL A 216 6.96 9.22 6.54
CA VAL A 216 7.50 8.31 7.57
C VAL A 216 8.87 7.77 7.14
N VAL A 217 8.97 7.22 5.92
CA VAL A 217 10.21 6.64 5.37
C VAL A 217 11.28 7.72 5.17
N LEU A 218 10.89 8.83 4.53
CA LEU A 218 11.79 9.94 4.23
C LEU A 218 12.42 10.54 5.50
N HIS A 219 11.60 10.90 6.49
CA HIS A 219 12.10 11.50 7.72
C HIS A 219 12.76 10.49 8.66
N ALA A 220 12.28 9.24 8.75
CA ALA A 220 12.93 8.24 9.59
C ALA A 220 14.33 7.88 9.06
N PHE A 221 14.47 7.65 7.75
CA PHE A 221 15.71 7.10 7.18
C PHE A 221 16.65 8.20 6.68
N ALA A 222 16.21 9.03 5.72
CA ALA A 222 17.07 10.08 5.18
C ALA A 222 17.20 11.28 6.14
N GLY A 223 16.14 11.58 6.89
CA GLY A 223 16.15 12.63 7.90
C GLY A 223 16.94 12.24 9.14
N GLN A 224 16.45 11.26 9.90
CA GLN A 224 16.96 10.90 11.23
C GLN A 224 18.02 9.80 11.23
N GLY A 225 18.11 8.99 10.16
CA GLY A 225 19.11 7.92 10.06
C GLY A 225 18.78 6.65 10.83
N HIS A 226 17.50 6.35 11.06
CA HIS A 226 17.06 5.13 11.74
C HIS A 226 17.50 3.87 10.99
N LEU A 227 18.10 2.92 11.72
CA LEU A 227 18.63 1.67 11.16
C LEU A 227 17.56 0.72 10.59
N ASP A 228 16.28 0.99 10.85
CA ASP A 228 15.14 0.19 10.38
C ASP A 228 15.08 0.08 8.83
N ALA A 229 15.75 0.98 8.10
CA ALA A 229 15.95 0.86 6.65
C ALA A 229 16.70 -0.42 6.26
N ILE A 230 17.67 -0.83 7.06
CA ILE A 230 18.52 -2.01 6.83
C ILE A 230 17.69 -3.29 7.04
N HIS A 231 16.89 -3.30 8.10
CA HIS A 231 15.90 -4.34 8.35
C HIS A 231 14.93 -4.50 7.16
N ASN A 232 14.34 -3.39 6.70
CA ASN A 232 13.42 -3.40 5.56
C ASN A 232 14.07 -3.93 4.28
N PHE A 233 15.33 -3.54 4.02
CA PHE A 233 16.07 -4.03 2.85
C PHE A 233 16.21 -5.54 2.85
N PHE A 234 16.74 -6.11 3.94
CA PHE A 234 16.99 -7.54 4.01
C PHE A 234 15.70 -8.36 4.08
N LEU A 235 14.65 -7.83 4.71
CA LEU A 235 13.32 -8.43 4.68
C LEU A 235 12.75 -8.51 3.26
N LEU A 236 12.82 -7.43 2.49
CA LEU A 236 12.35 -7.40 1.10
C LEU A 236 13.25 -8.24 0.19
N ALA A 237 14.54 -8.35 0.50
CA ALA A 237 15.45 -9.25 -0.21
C ALA A 237 15.05 -10.71 0.02
N ALA A 238 14.70 -11.09 1.26
CA ALA A 238 14.19 -12.42 1.57
C ALA A 238 12.89 -12.72 0.80
N LEU A 239 11.94 -11.77 0.74
CA LEU A 239 10.70 -11.93 -0.04
C LEU A 239 10.97 -12.07 -1.54
N TRP A 240 11.88 -11.27 -2.09
CA TRP A 240 12.29 -11.38 -3.49
C TRP A 240 12.91 -12.75 -3.78
N LEU A 241 13.79 -13.24 -2.92
CA LEU A 241 14.46 -14.53 -3.06
C LEU A 241 13.50 -15.71 -2.87
N TYR A 242 12.47 -15.56 -2.02
CA TYR A 242 11.36 -16.50 -1.91
C TYR A 242 10.63 -16.64 -3.25
N ASP A 243 10.24 -15.52 -3.89
CA ASP A 243 9.57 -15.54 -5.20
C ASP A 243 10.46 -16.17 -6.29
N GLN A 244 11.79 -16.05 -6.18
CA GLN A 244 12.76 -16.71 -7.06
C GLN A 244 13.05 -18.17 -6.68
N LYS A 245 12.48 -18.70 -5.59
CA LYS A 245 12.76 -20.03 -5.03
C LYS A 245 14.25 -20.27 -4.71
N ARG A 246 15.00 -19.20 -4.38
CA ARG A 246 16.42 -19.26 -3.97
C ARG A 246 16.54 -19.37 -2.46
N TRP A 247 16.22 -20.55 -1.92
CA TRP A 247 15.98 -20.77 -0.50
C TRP A 247 17.19 -20.49 0.42
N GLY A 248 18.40 -20.92 0.06
CA GLY A 248 19.60 -20.64 0.88
C GLY A 248 19.86 -19.15 1.04
N TRP A 249 19.83 -18.41 -0.08
CA TRP A 249 19.98 -16.95 -0.06
C TRP A 249 18.83 -16.24 0.66
N MET A 250 17.61 -16.78 0.57
CA MET A 250 16.46 -16.27 1.34
C MET A 250 16.71 -16.40 2.85
N PHE A 251 17.20 -17.56 3.34
CA PHE A 251 17.53 -17.74 4.76
C PHE A 251 18.72 -16.88 5.21
N PHE A 252 19.71 -16.72 4.36
CA PHE A 252 20.80 -15.77 4.60
C PHE A 252 20.28 -14.33 4.77
N ALA A 253 19.39 -13.88 3.87
CA ALA A 253 18.80 -12.54 3.93
C ALA A 253 17.90 -12.33 5.16
N ILE A 254 17.04 -13.30 5.53
CA ILE A 254 16.24 -13.16 6.76
C ILE A 254 17.12 -13.19 8.02
N GLY A 255 18.23 -13.94 8.01
CA GLY A 255 19.24 -13.88 9.07
C GLY A 255 19.85 -12.48 9.23
N LEU A 256 20.19 -11.82 8.12
CA LEU A 256 20.64 -10.42 8.11
C LEU A 256 19.56 -9.47 8.63
N ALA A 257 18.28 -9.71 8.28
CA ALA A 257 17.17 -8.90 8.77
C ALA A 257 16.98 -9.03 10.30
N VAL A 258 17.11 -10.24 10.86
CA VAL A 258 17.08 -10.49 12.31
C VAL A 258 18.24 -9.77 13.01
N GLN A 259 19.44 -9.86 12.43
CA GLN A 259 20.64 -9.18 12.91
C GLN A 259 20.67 -7.69 12.57
N SER A 260 19.65 -7.15 11.91
CA SER A 260 19.43 -5.70 11.80
C SER A 260 18.40 -5.24 12.84
N LYS A 261 17.35 -6.03 13.03
CA LYS A 261 16.30 -5.80 14.02
C LYS A 261 15.63 -7.13 14.38
N TYR A 262 15.70 -7.52 15.66
CA TYR A 262 15.23 -8.84 16.13
C TYR A 262 13.77 -9.16 15.79
N VAL A 263 12.93 -8.13 15.61
CA VAL A 263 11.53 -8.26 15.15
C VAL A 263 11.37 -9.13 13.90
N ALA A 264 12.37 -9.19 13.01
CA ALA A 264 12.31 -10.00 11.80
C ALA A 264 12.09 -11.51 12.07
N ILE A 265 12.41 -11.99 13.27
CA ILE A 265 12.26 -13.41 13.62
C ILE A 265 10.80 -13.88 13.52
N LEU A 266 9.85 -12.98 13.78
CA LEU A 266 8.41 -13.26 13.73
C LEU A 266 7.93 -13.62 12.31
N ILE A 267 8.72 -13.30 11.29
CA ILE A 267 8.40 -13.51 9.88
C ILE A 267 8.80 -14.90 9.40
N LEU A 268 9.79 -15.52 10.06
CA LEU A 268 10.38 -16.80 9.67
C LEU A 268 9.34 -17.91 9.41
N PRO A 269 8.27 -18.09 10.22
CA PRO A 269 7.26 -19.12 9.97
C PRO A 269 6.57 -19.02 8.62
N PHE A 270 6.50 -17.82 8.01
CA PHE A 270 5.84 -17.60 6.72
C PHE A 270 6.74 -17.86 5.51
N LEU A 271 8.06 -17.92 5.72
CA LEU A 271 9.06 -18.24 4.70
C LEU A 271 9.42 -19.73 4.68
N PHE A 272 9.09 -20.44 5.75
CA PHE A 272 9.40 -21.85 5.93
C PHE A 272 8.41 -22.74 5.19
N ASN A 273 8.88 -23.63 4.31
CA ASN A 273 8.03 -24.61 3.62
C ASN A 273 8.83 -25.90 3.34
N ARG A 274 8.18 -26.93 2.78
CA ARG A 274 8.82 -28.23 2.48
C ARG A 274 10.10 -28.09 1.65
N ASP A 275 10.09 -27.17 0.68
CA ASP A 275 11.17 -26.98 -0.28
C ASP A 275 12.30 -26.11 0.32
N SER A 276 11.95 -25.17 1.21
CA SER A 276 12.92 -24.29 1.87
C SER A 276 13.56 -24.92 3.11
N ARG A 277 12.88 -25.84 3.81
CA ARG A 277 13.33 -26.47 5.07
C ARG A 277 14.81 -26.92 5.09
N PRO A 278 15.36 -27.61 4.08
CA PRO A 278 16.76 -28.05 4.11
C PRO A 278 17.78 -26.90 4.17
N TRP A 279 17.38 -25.71 3.72
CA TRP A 279 18.24 -24.53 3.59
C TRP A 279 18.25 -23.64 4.84
N PHE A 280 17.48 -23.99 5.87
CA PHE A 280 17.37 -23.21 7.11
C PHE A 280 18.73 -22.84 7.72
N TRP A 281 19.68 -23.78 7.68
CA TRP A 281 21.03 -23.61 8.22
C TRP A 281 21.82 -22.47 7.57
N ALA A 282 21.43 -21.99 6.39
CA ALA A 282 22.07 -20.83 5.76
C ALA A 282 21.87 -19.52 6.56
N ALA A 283 20.88 -19.45 7.46
CA ALA A 283 20.72 -18.33 8.37
C ALA A 283 21.73 -18.36 9.54
N LEU A 284 22.21 -19.55 9.94
CA LEU A 284 22.94 -19.74 11.19
C LEU A 284 24.27 -18.96 11.24
N PRO A 285 25.15 -18.97 10.21
CA PRO A 285 26.40 -18.22 10.28
C PRO A 285 26.17 -16.71 10.47
N VAL A 286 25.16 -16.16 9.81
CA VAL A 286 24.84 -14.73 9.90
C VAL A 286 24.32 -14.35 11.28
N VAL A 287 23.55 -15.23 11.91
CA VAL A 287 23.00 -14.98 13.25
C VAL A 287 24.06 -15.19 14.34
N VAL A 288 24.94 -16.18 14.19
CA VAL A 288 25.87 -16.56 15.26
C VAL A 288 27.20 -15.82 15.18
N LEU A 289 27.83 -15.70 14.00
CA LEU A 289 29.18 -15.14 13.89
C LEU A 289 29.31 -13.72 14.45
N PRO A 290 28.35 -12.80 14.25
CA PRO A 290 28.45 -11.45 14.82
C PRO A 290 28.36 -11.43 16.35
N CYS A 291 27.84 -12.48 16.99
CA CYS A 291 27.76 -12.56 18.45
C CYS A 291 29.09 -13.00 19.09
N LEU A 292 29.98 -13.67 18.33
CA LEU A 292 31.23 -14.24 18.86
C LEU A 292 32.12 -13.23 19.60
N PRO A 293 32.31 -11.97 19.11
CA PRO A 293 33.14 -10.99 19.80
C PRO A 293 32.62 -10.53 21.17
N PHE A 294 31.38 -10.88 21.52
CA PHE A 294 30.68 -10.37 22.72
C PHE A 294 30.32 -11.47 23.72
N LEU A 295 30.87 -12.67 23.55
CA LEU A 295 30.58 -13.83 24.40
C LEU A 295 31.25 -13.77 25.77
N ASP A 296 32.25 -12.93 25.95
CA ASP A 296 32.92 -12.63 27.23
C ASP A 296 31.93 -12.14 28.31
N GLY A 297 30.89 -11.38 27.91
CA GLY A 297 29.80 -10.96 28.80
C GLY A 297 28.70 -12.00 29.02
N GLY A 298 28.73 -13.10 28.27
CA GLY A 298 27.66 -14.10 28.21
C GLY A 298 26.54 -13.72 27.22
N LEU A 299 26.01 -14.72 26.50
CA LEU A 299 25.02 -14.53 25.43
C LEU A 299 23.75 -13.79 25.89
N ALA A 300 23.32 -14.00 27.15
CA ALA A 300 22.12 -13.37 27.69
C ALA A 300 22.23 -11.84 27.73
N ARG A 301 23.42 -11.28 27.98
CA ARG A 301 23.62 -9.82 28.10
C ARG A 301 23.30 -9.05 26.83
N ILE A 302 23.42 -9.70 25.66
CA ILE A 302 23.04 -9.13 24.37
C ILE A 302 21.53 -8.77 24.32
N PHE A 303 20.70 -9.45 25.13
CA PHE A 303 19.25 -9.29 25.14
C PHE A 303 18.71 -8.52 26.36
N ASP A 304 19.53 -8.22 27.36
CA ASP A 304 19.09 -7.58 28.62
C ASP A 304 18.44 -6.22 28.37
N ALA A 305 19.10 -5.36 27.58
CA ALA A 305 18.56 -4.05 27.22
C ALA A 305 17.24 -4.18 26.44
N LEU A 306 17.15 -5.12 25.50
CA LEU A 306 15.92 -5.37 24.73
C LEU A 306 14.75 -5.76 25.65
N MET A 307 15.01 -6.64 26.63
CA MET A 307 14.02 -7.06 27.62
C MET A 307 13.61 -5.89 28.54
N LEU A 308 14.57 -5.06 28.94
CA LEU A 308 14.30 -3.85 29.73
C LEU A 308 13.39 -2.88 28.98
N PHE A 309 13.69 -2.58 27.72
CA PHE A 309 12.85 -1.72 26.87
C PHE A 309 11.43 -2.31 26.68
N GLY A 310 11.32 -3.63 26.47
CA GLY A 310 10.03 -4.29 26.29
C GLY A 310 9.15 -4.36 27.55
N THR A 311 9.73 -4.25 28.74
CA THR A 311 9.01 -4.47 30.01
C THR A 311 8.87 -3.22 30.88
N ARG A 312 9.73 -2.20 30.71
CA ARG A 312 9.73 -0.98 31.54
C ARG A 312 9.35 0.29 30.79
N PHE A 313 9.43 0.30 29.46
CA PHE A 313 9.13 1.48 28.65
C PHE A 313 7.79 1.29 27.94
N ALA A 314 7.07 2.39 27.77
CA ALA A 314 5.85 2.40 26.95
C ALA A 314 5.52 3.81 26.47
N PHE A 315 5.21 3.92 25.18
CA PHE A 315 4.95 5.17 24.48
C PHE A 315 4.06 4.92 23.27
N ASN A 316 2.90 5.59 23.19
CA ASN A 316 2.01 5.54 22.02
C ASN A 316 1.53 4.13 21.59
N GLY A 317 1.62 3.10 22.45
CA GLY A 317 1.05 1.77 22.17
C GLY A 317 -0.48 1.81 22.18
N PRO A 318 -1.19 1.38 21.12
CA PRO A 318 -2.64 1.57 21.04
C PRO A 318 -3.43 0.61 21.93
N ILE A 319 -3.17 -0.70 21.83
CA ILE A 319 -3.82 -1.70 22.69
C ILE A 319 -3.14 -1.70 24.06
N HIS A 320 -1.79 -1.69 24.07
CA HIS A 320 -1.02 -1.67 25.32
C HIS A 320 -1.35 -0.44 26.18
N GLY A 321 -1.45 0.74 25.59
CA GLY A 321 -1.79 1.98 26.28
C GLY A 321 -3.16 1.92 26.97
N LEU A 322 -4.17 1.34 26.30
CA LEU A 322 -5.49 1.10 26.89
C LEU A 322 -5.40 0.11 28.06
N LEU A 323 -4.71 -1.02 27.88
CA LEU A 323 -4.54 -2.02 28.94
C LEU A 323 -3.78 -1.46 30.14
N ARG A 324 -2.74 -0.65 29.93
CA ARG A 324 -2.04 0.03 31.03
C ARG A 324 -2.97 0.94 31.81
N TRP A 325 -3.83 1.69 31.12
CA TRP A 325 -4.81 2.56 31.76
C TRP A 325 -5.81 1.76 32.60
N MET A 326 -6.28 0.61 32.11
CA MET A 326 -7.21 -0.26 32.83
C MET A 326 -6.57 -1.04 34.00
N LEU A 327 -5.33 -1.49 33.83
CA LEU A 327 -4.64 -2.41 34.76
C LEU A 327 -3.65 -1.70 35.70
N GLY A 328 -3.43 -0.40 35.53
CA GLY A 328 -2.57 0.42 36.39
C GLY A 328 -1.07 0.19 36.26
N GLY A 329 -0.59 -0.57 35.27
CA GLY A 329 0.84 -0.90 35.15
C GLY A 329 1.30 -1.38 33.78
N ILE A 330 2.60 -1.20 33.50
CA ILE A 330 3.26 -1.63 32.24
C ILE A 330 3.35 -3.17 32.18
N ALA A 331 3.86 -3.80 33.24
CA ALA A 331 4.09 -5.24 33.29
C ALA A 331 2.83 -6.10 33.00
N PRO A 332 1.67 -5.89 33.67
CA PRO A 332 0.47 -6.69 33.38
C PRO A 332 -0.04 -6.48 31.94
N ALA A 333 0.00 -5.25 31.43
CA ALA A 333 -0.37 -4.95 30.05
C ALA A 333 0.56 -5.63 29.04
N THR A 334 1.88 -5.61 29.28
CA THR A 334 2.88 -6.28 28.44
C THR A 334 2.64 -7.78 28.39
N GLY A 335 2.41 -8.44 29.53
CA GLY A 335 2.17 -9.89 29.60
C GLY A 335 0.94 -10.31 28.77
N ILE A 336 -0.17 -9.57 28.87
CA ILE A 336 -1.37 -9.83 28.06
C ILE A 336 -1.10 -9.61 26.57
N CYS A 337 -0.46 -8.50 26.20
CA CYS A 337 -0.11 -8.22 24.80
C CYS A 337 0.80 -9.30 24.19
N GLN A 338 1.76 -9.83 24.95
CA GLN A 338 2.62 -10.92 24.51
C GLN A 338 1.82 -12.21 24.27
N GLY A 339 0.92 -12.57 25.18
CA GLY A 339 0.02 -13.72 25.00
C GLY A 339 -0.85 -13.60 23.76
N ILE A 340 -1.44 -12.42 23.53
CA ILE A 340 -2.22 -12.12 22.32
C ILE A 340 -1.34 -12.22 21.08
N LEU A 341 -0.11 -11.70 21.10
CA LEU A 341 0.80 -11.75 19.96
C LEU A 341 1.17 -13.20 19.57
N VAL A 342 1.41 -14.07 20.55
CA VAL A 342 1.65 -15.51 20.30
C VAL A 342 0.41 -16.15 19.66
N GLY A 343 -0.78 -15.87 20.19
CA GLY A 343 -2.05 -16.33 19.60
C GLY A 343 -2.23 -15.84 18.16
N MET A 344 -1.90 -14.58 17.89
CA MET A 344 -1.91 -14.01 16.54
C MET A 344 -0.89 -14.68 15.64
N LEU A 345 0.32 -15.00 16.11
CA LEU A 345 1.32 -15.72 15.30
C LEU A 345 0.81 -17.11 14.88
N ILE A 346 0.19 -17.86 15.80
CA ILE A 346 -0.39 -19.18 15.52
C ILE A 346 -1.54 -19.07 14.51
N LEU A 347 -2.48 -18.15 14.76
CA LEU A 347 -3.60 -17.87 13.85
C LEU A 347 -3.10 -17.45 12.47
N GLY A 348 -2.10 -16.56 12.44
CA GLY A 348 -1.48 -16.05 11.25
C GLY A 348 -0.83 -17.15 10.43
N TYR A 349 -0.06 -18.04 11.07
CA TYR A 349 0.52 -19.21 10.44
C TYR A 349 -0.55 -20.17 9.89
N GLY A 350 -1.65 -20.38 10.61
CA GLY A 350 -2.77 -21.17 10.11
C GLY A 350 -3.40 -20.58 8.83
N TYR A 351 -3.62 -19.26 8.82
CA TYR A 351 -4.44 -18.62 7.79
C TYR A 351 -3.66 -18.03 6.61
N PHE A 352 -2.53 -17.37 6.86
CA PHE A 352 -1.74 -16.64 5.84
C PHE A 352 -0.54 -17.43 5.31
N HIS A 353 -0.25 -18.61 5.85
CA HIS A 353 0.88 -19.40 5.37
C HIS A 353 0.65 -19.88 3.92
N PRO A 354 1.58 -19.62 2.98
CA PRO A 354 1.34 -19.82 1.55
C PRO A 354 0.97 -21.25 1.15
N ARG A 355 1.49 -22.26 1.86
CA ARG A 355 1.20 -23.68 1.58
C ARG A 355 0.01 -24.24 2.37
N ARG A 356 -0.53 -23.53 3.35
CA ARG A 356 -1.69 -23.99 4.14
C ARG A 356 -3.02 -23.49 3.58
N ASN A 357 -3.02 -22.29 3.01
CA ASN A 357 -4.22 -21.70 2.46
C ASN A 357 -4.02 -21.33 0.99
N ARG A 358 -4.77 -21.99 0.10
CA ARG A 358 -4.71 -21.75 -1.35
C ARG A 358 -4.98 -20.29 -1.73
N ARG A 359 -5.68 -19.52 -0.89
CA ARG A 359 -5.90 -18.08 -1.11
C ARG A 359 -4.58 -17.29 -1.12
N PHE A 360 -3.58 -17.71 -0.35
CA PHE A 360 -2.27 -17.04 -0.22
C PHE A 360 -1.14 -17.85 -0.86
N TYR A 361 -1.46 -18.71 -1.82
CA TYR A 361 -0.47 -19.54 -2.50
C TYR A 361 0.68 -18.68 -3.06
N ASP A 362 1.90 -19.05 -2.68
CA ASP A 362 3.14 -18.33 -2.98
C ASP A 362 3.13 -16.82 -2.63
N ASP A 363 2.40 -16.42 -1.58
CA ASP A 363 2.38 -15.03 -1.09
C ASP A 363 2.70 -14.91 0.42
N PRO A 364 3.97 -15.05 0.81
CA PRO A 364 4.39 -14.88 2.20
C PRO A 364 4.17 -13.44 2.72
N ALA A 365 4.11 -12.45 1.82
CA ALA A 365 4.01 -11.05 2.19
C ALA A 365 2.73 -10.72 2.99
N SER A 366 1.63 -11.46 2.79
CA SER A 366 0.42 -11.30 3.61
C SER A 366 0.67 -11.66 5.08
N GLY A 367 1.35 -12.77 5.33
CA GLY A 367 1.67 -13.23 6.69
C GLY A 367 2.67 -12.30 7.38
N CYS A 368 3.69 -11.86 6.63
CA CYS A 368 4.67 -10.88 7.11
C CYS A 368 3.99 -9.58 7.56
N PHE A 369 3.12 -9.02 6.71
CA PHE A 369 2.38 -7.81 7.03
C PHE A 369 1.46 -8.00 8.24
N PHE A 370 0.77 -9.14 8.31
CA PHE A 370 -0.12 -9.45 9.42
C PHE A 370 0.61 -9.50 10.77
N VAL A 371 1.73 -10.21 10.86
CA VAL A 371 2.46 -10.36 12.13
C VAL A 371 3.16 -9.06 12.56
N LEU A 372 3.73 -8.30 11.61
CA LEU A 372 4.31 -6.98 11.89
C LEU A 372 3.23 -5.99 12.32
N GLY A 373 2.07 -6.00 11.67
CA GLY A 373 0.93 -5.19 12.08
C GLY A 373 0.43 -5.56 13.48
N ALA A 374 0.32 -6.86 13.79
CA ALA A 374 -0.06 -7.32 15.12
C ALA A 374 0.94 -6.85 16.18
N LEU A 375 2.24 -6.95 15.91
CA LEU A 375 3.27 -6.43 16.82
C LEU A 375 3.12 -4.93 17.03
N LEU A 376 2.94 -4.13 15.97
CA LEU A 376 2.77 -2.68 16.13
C LEU A 376 1.56 -2.32 16.99
N LEU A 377 0.45 -3.05 16.84
CA LEU A 377 -0.77 -2.79 17.63
C LEU A 377 -0.64 -3.23 19.09
N LEU A 378 0.17 -4.25 19.37
CA LEU A 378 0.35 -4.83 20.70
C LEU A 378 1.58 -4.30 21.45
N SER A 379 2.49 -3.61 20.75
CA SER A 379 3.74 -3.11 21.30
C SER A 379 3.49 -2.06 22.40
N PRO A 380 4.26 -2.09 23.50
CA PRO A 380 4.22 -1.05 24.51
C PRO A 380 4.69 0.31 23.98
N THR A 381 5.61 0.27 23.01
CA THR A 381 6.26 1.45 22.44
C THR A 381 6.07 1.46 20.93
N VAL A 382 5.50 2.53 20.39
CA VAL A 382 5.29 2.76 18.96
C VAL A 382 5.76 4.15 18.59
N HIS A 383 7.03 4.24 18.19
CA HIS A 383 7.57 5.45 17.57
C HIS A 383 7.14 5.56 16.11
N PHE A 384 7.20 6.77 15.54
CA PHE A 384 6.73 6.98 14.17
C PHE A 384 7.53 6.18 13.14
N TRP A 385 8.84 5.96 13.38
CA TRP A 385 9.68 5.17 12.48
C TRP A 385 9.35 3.67 12.50
N TYR A 386 8.68 3.15 13.55
CA TYR A 386 8.22 1.74 13.55
C TYR A 386 7.14 1.50 12.50
N ILE A 387 6.38 2.55 12.14
CA ILE A 387 5.42 2.47 11.03
C ILE A 387 6.14 2.20 9.70
N ALA A 388 7.43 2.57 9.56
CA ALA A 388 8.21 2.30 8.35
C ALA A 388 8.35 0.80 8.04
N TRP A 389 8.21 -0.10 9.03
CA TRP A 389 8.31 -1.56 8.85
C TRP A 389 7.22 -2.10 7.91
N ILE A 390 6.04 -1.48 7.94
CA ILE A 390 4.89 -1.93 7.16
C ILE A 390 4.72 -1.20 5.82
N VAL A 391 5.39 -0.06 5.62
CA VAL A 391 5.25 0.75 4.40
C VAL A 391 5.60 -0.02 3.11
N PRO A 392 6.66 -0.87 3.06
CA PRO A 392 6.90 -1.71 1.87
C PRO A 392 5.70 -2.62 1.53
N PHE A 393 5.05 -3.18 2.54
CA PHE A 393 3.86 -4.02 2.35
C PHE A 393 2.65 -3.20 1.94
N LEU A 394 2.54 -1.97 2.42
CA LEU A 394 1.51 -1.02 2.01
C LEU A 394 1.62 -0.67 0.52
N ALA A 395 2.86 -0.55 0.00
CA ALA A 395 3.10 -0.38 -1.43
C ALA A 395 2.67 -1.63 -2.21
N LEU A 396 2.93 -2.85 -1.72
CA LEU A 396 2.46 -4.08 -2.38
C LEU A 396 0.93 -4.24 -2.29
N LYS A 397 0.33 -3.78 -1.18
CA LYS A 397 -1.07 -3.94 -0.79
C LYS A 397 -1.56 -2.70 -0.03
N PRO A 398 -2.14 -1.71 -0.74
CA PRO A 398 -2.67 -0.52 -0.11
C PRO A 398 -3.86 -0.86 0.80
N PHE A 399 -3.77 -0.47 2.07
CA PHE A 399 -4.83 -0.56 3.06
C PHE A 399 -5.11 0.84 3.61
N ALA A 400 -6.36 1.29 3.51
CA ALA A 400 -6.75 2.66 3.87
C ALA A 400 -6.45 2.98 5.35
N SER A 401 -6.67 2.02 6.25
CA SER A 401 -6.36 2.14 7.68
C SER A 401 -4.89 2.52 7.93
N TRP A 402 -3.96 1.74 7.38
CA TRP A 402 -2.53 1.96 7.54
C TRP A 402 -2.00 3.18 6.75
N MET A 403 -2.64 3.53 5.63
CA MET A 403 -2.36 4.78 4.91
C MET A 403 -2.72 6.01 5.73
N VAL A 404 -3.87 5.99 6.41
CA VAL A 404 -4.27 7.07 7.33
C VAL A 404 -3.30 7.14 8.51
N LEU A 405 -2.82 6.01 9.03
CA LEU A 405 -1.81 6.01 10.09
C LEU A 405 -0.50 6.69 9.65
N CYS A 406 -0.08 6.55 8.39
CA CYS A 406 1.07 7.27 7.85
C CYS A 406 0.89 8.80 7.87
N LEU A 407 -0.34 9.31 7.96
CA LEU A 407 -0.64 10.73 8.17
C LEU A 407 -0.74 11.06 9.66
N THR A 408 -1.58 10.33 10.39
CA THR A 408 -1.97 10.68 11.77
C THR A 408 -0.84 10.45 12.77
N VAL A 409 0.14 9.60 12.44
CA VAL A 409 1.35 9.42 13.27
C VAL A 409 2.17 10.71 13.41
N SER A 410 1.98 11.69 12.52
CA SER A 410 2.59 13.02 12.68
C SER A 410 2.24 13.70 14.01
N VAL A 411 1.09 13.37 14.62
CA VAL A 411 0.72 13.90 15.95
C VAL A 411 1.72 13.48 17.03
N VAL A 412 2.48 12.39 16.84
CA VAL A 412 3.55 11.98 17.77
C VAL A 412 4.62 13.07 17.92
N PHE A 413 4.84 13.92 16.91
CA PHE A 413 5.78 15.04 17.00
C PHE A 413 5.37 16.11 18.01
N THR A 414 4.12 16.12 18.48
CA THR A 414 3.74 16.96 19.63
C THR A 414 4.53 16.61 20.90
N ALA A 415 5.05 15.38 21.02
CA ALA A 415 5.95 15.00 22.10
C ALA A 415 7.29 15.75 22.06
N GLU A 416 7.79 16.11 20.86
CA GLU A 416 8.98 16.95 20.71
C GLU A 416 8.70 18.38 21.18
N GLY A 417 7.53 18.93 20.81
CA GLY A 417 7.06 20.21 21.33
C GLY A 417 6.97 20.18 22.85
N TYR A 418 6.33 19.15 23.40
CA TYR A 418 6.18 19.00 24.83
C TYR A 418 7.53 18.90 25.54
N ARG A 419 8.45 18.06 25.04
CA ARG A 419 9.83 17.94 25.56
C ARG A 419 10.55 19.27 25.52
N TYR A 420 10.43 20.01 24.43
CA TYR A 420 11.14 21.28 24.27
C TYR A 420 10.74 22.31 25.34
N PHE A 421 9.45 22.43 25.64
CA PHE A 421 8.95 23.44 26.59
C PHE A 421 8.95 22.98 28.05
N THR A 422 8.89 21.67 28.32
CA THR A 422 8.75 21.14 29.68
C THR A 422 9.93 20.29 30.16
N GLY A 423 10.84 19.93 29.25
CA GLY A 423 11.89 18.95 29.51
C GLY A 423 11.43 17.49 29.55
N GLN A 424 10.12 17.22 29.52
CA GLN A 424 9.57 15.86 29.67
C GLN A 424 9.21 15.24 28.31
N TRP A 425 9.67 14.02 28.05
CA TRP A 425 9.22 13.26 26.88
C TRP A 425 7.86 12.61 27.13
N ARG A 426 6.79 13.26 26.70
CA ARG A 426 5.43 12.69 26.69
C ARG A 426 4.56 13.33 25.62
N MET A 427 3.55 12.59 25.16
CA MET A 427 2.50 13.17 24.32
C MET A 427 1.48 13.92 25.19
N PRO A 428 0.90 15.03 24.71
CA PRO A 428 -0.23 15.68 25.37
C PRO A 428 -1.43 14.73 25.54
N ASP A 429 -2.26 14.98 26.55
CA ASP A 429 -3.46 14.19 26.79
C ASP A 429 -4.39 14.22 25.57
N GLY A 430 -4.95 13.06 25.23
CA GLY A 430 -5.79 12.89 24.04
C GLY A 430 -5.05 12.85 22.70
N ALA A 431 -3.78 13.26 22.61
CA ALA A 431 -2.99 13.17 21.37
C ALA A 431 -2.91 11.74 20.79
N PRO A 432 -2.77 10.66 21.60
CA PRO A 432 -2.85 9.30 21.09
C PRO A 432 -4.19 8.96 20.41
N LEU A 433 -5.31 9.56 20.82
CA LEU A 433 -6.60 9.35 20.17
C LEU A 433 -6.60 9.91 18.74
N TRP A 434 -5.95 11.04 18.50
CA TRP A 434 -5.81 11.61 17.15
C TRP A 434 -4.93 10.76 16.24
N VAL A 435 -3.94 10.04 16.79
CA VAL A 435 -3.15 9.06 16.04
C VAL A 435 -4.01 7.86 15.66
N TRP A 436 -4.71 7.26 16.64
CA TRP A 436 -5.27 5.91 16.50
C TRP A 436 -6.76 5.84 16.15
N LEU A 437 -7.58 6.83 16.50
CA LEU A 437 -9.03 6.79 16.24
C LEU A 437 -9.36 6.69 14.73
N PRO A 438 -8.74 7.49 13.83
CA PRO A 438 -8.97 7.35 12.39
C PRO A 438 -8.49 5.99 11.86
N PHE A 439 -7.41 5.46 12.41
CA PHE A 439 -6.93 4.11 12.10
C PHE A 439 -7.96 3.05 12.50
N TRP A 440 -8.45 3.07 13.74
CA TRP A 440 -9.42 2.09 14.24
C TRP A 440 -10.73 2.10 13.47
N ALA A 441 -11.25 3.29 13.13
CA ALA A 441 -12.47 3.43 12.35
C ALA A 441 -12.40 2.68 11.01
N LEU A 442 -11.26 2.78 10.31
CA LEU A 442 -11.03 2.08 9.04
C LEU A 442 -10.60 0.62 9.24
N PHE A 443 -9.81 0.34 10.26
CA PHE A 443 -9.28 -1.00 10.53
C PHE A 443 -10.41 -1.97 10.89
N LEU A 444 -11.44 -1.54 11.63
CA LEU A 444 -12.62 -2.37 11.91
C LEU A 444 -13.36 -2.79 10.63
N LEU A 445 -13.41 -1.94 9.61
CA LEU A 445 -13.96 -2.30 8.30
C LEU A 445 -13.09 -3.34 7.58
N ASP A 446 -11.76 -3.20 7.67
CA ASP A 446 -10.82 -4.16 7.10
C ASP A 446 -10.90 -5.53 7.80
N VAL A 447 -11.07 -5.55 9.14
CA VAL A 447 -11.31 -6.77 9.92
C VAL A 447 -12.63 -7.40 9.51
N ARG A 448 -13.74 -6.63 9.46
CA ARG A 448 -15.05 -7.14 9.02
C ARG A 448 -14.98 -7.77 7.62
N ARG A 449 -14.34 -7.10 6.67
CA ARG A 449 -14.11 -7.64 5.31
C ARG A 449 -13.26 -8.91 5.35
N SER A 450 -12.23 -8.95 6.17
CA SER A 450 -11.36 -10.13 6.32
C SER A 450 -12.11 -11.33 6.92
N LEU A 451 -13.01 -11.10 7.87
CA LEU A 451 -13.91 -12.14 8.41
C LEU A 451 -14.90 -12.66 7.35
N HIS A 452 -15.42 -11.81 6.47
CA HIS A 452 -16.22 -12.28 5.33
C HIS A 452 -15.40 -13.10 4.33
N ARG A 453 -14.15 -12.69 4.08
CA ARG A 453 -13.24 -13.45 3.21
C ARG A 453 -13.00 -14.84 3.79
N LEU A 454 -12.80 -14.98 5.11
CA LEU A 454 -12.64 -16.30 5.75
C LEU A 454 -13.75 -17.29 5.40
N LYS A 455 -15.00 -16.79 5.32
CA LYS A 455 -16.18 -17.60 4.98
C LYS A 455 -16.38 -17.81 3.46
N SER A 456 -15.66 -17.06 2.63
CA SER A 456 -15.80 -17.11 1.18
C SER A 456 -15.00 -18.28 0.60
N PRO A 457 -15.52 -18.97 -0.43
CA PRO A 457 -14.85 -20.13 -1.02
C PRO A 457 -13.42 -19.82 -1.47
N ALA A 458 -12.55 -20.83 -1.35
CA ALA A 458 -11.18 -20.72 -1.82
C ALA A 458 -11.17 -20.48 -3.34
N LEU A 459 -10.19 -19.70 -3.79
CA LEU A 459 -10.00 -19.42 -5.20
C LEU A 459 -9.65 -20.72 -5.93
N GLY A 460 -10.34 -20.97 -7.05
CA GLY A 460 -10.11 -22.13 -7.91
C GLY A 460 -8.78 -22.06 -8.67
N ARG A 461 -8.66 -22.87 -9.73
CA ARG A 461 -7.48 -22.90 -10.60
C ARG A 461 -7.09 -21.50 -11.13
N PRO A 462 -5.81 -21.26 -11.45
CA PRO A 462 -5.39 -20.05 -12.16
C PRO A 462 -6.25 -19.84 -13.42
N PRO A 463 -6.75 -18.61 -13.67
CA PRO A 463 -7.66 -18.37 -14.78
C PRO A 463 -6.90 -18.33 -16.10
N GLU A 464 -7.54 -18.77 -17.17
CA GLU A 464 -6.93 -18.84 -18.50
C GLU A 464 -7.74 -18.16 -19.59
N THR A 465 -9.03 -17.91 -19.34
CA THR A 465 -9.95 -17.40 -20.36
C THR A 465 -10.75 -16.21 -19.85
N VAL A 466 -11.12 -15.32 -20.77
CA VAL A 466 -11.94 -14.13 -20.51
C VAL A 466 -13.19 -14.16 -21.39
N SER A 467 -14.36 -14.00 -20.77
CA SER A 467 -15.60 -13.65 -21.46
C SER A 467 -15.87 -12.17 -21.27
N VAL A 468 -16.13 -11.45 -22.36
CA VAL A 468 -16.47 -10.03 -22.29
C VAL A 468 -17.97 -9.84 -22.48
N VAL A 469 -18.61 -9.19 -21.52
CA VAL A 469 -20.05 -8.89 -21.51
C VAL A 469 -20.25 -7.41 -21.81
N ILE A 470 -21.04 -7.11 -22.84
CA ILE A 470 -21.31 -5.75 -23.31
C ILE A 470 -22.82 -5.50 -23.27
N PRO A 471 -23.36 -4.78 -22.26
CA PRO A 471 -24.73 -4.31 -22.31
C PRO A 471 -24.87 -3.22 -23.39
N ALA A 472 -25.88 -3.34 -24.24
CA ALA A 472 -26.10 -2.44 -25.36
C ALA A 472 -27.57 -2.10 -25.55
N LYS A 473 -27.86 -0.82 -25.77
CA LYS A 473 -29.17 -0.34 -26.22
C LYS A 473 -28.97 0.88 -27.10
N ASN A 474 -29.32 0.77 -28.38
CA ASN A 474 -29.14 1.81 -29.40
C ASN A 474 -27.68 2.29 -29.54
N GLU A 475 -26.78 1.35 -29.82
CA GLU A 475 -25.33 1.51 -29.93
C GLU A 475 -24.78 1.10 -31.31
N GLY A 476 -25.61 1.05 -32.36
CA GLY A 476 -25.22 0.57 -33.69
C GLY A 476 -23.95 1.22 -34.23
N ALA A 477 -23.82 2.53 -34.04
CA ALA A 477 -22.66 3.30 -34.51
C ALA A 477 -21.33 2.97 -33.81
N ARG A 478 -21.32 2.21 -32.71
CA ARG A 478 -20.14 2.07 -31.81
C ARG A 478 -19.83 0.63 -31.42
N VAL A 479 -20.86 -0.21 -31.29
CA VAL A 479 -20.72 -1.57 -30.76
C VAL A 479 -19.70 -2.40 -31.56
N ALA A 480 -19.70 -2.29 -32.90
CA ALA A 480 -18.76 -3.01 -33.75
C ALA A 480 -17.29 -2.65 -33.45
N ALA A 481 -16.99 -1.38 -33.18
CA ALA A 481 -15.65 -0.93 -32.83
C ALA A 481 -15.22 -1.42 -31.43
N CYS A 482 -16.15 -1.47 -30.48
CA CYS A 482 -15.90 -2.04 -29.15
C CYS A 482 -15.58 -3.54 -29.25
N VAL A 483 -16.45 -4.32 -29.89
CA VAL A 483 -16.27 -5.77 -30.11
C VAL A 483 -14.93 -6.06 -30.81
N SER A 484 -14.65 -5.35 -31.91
CA SER A 484 -13.40 -5.50 -32.65
C SER A 484 -12.16 -5.12 -31.83
N SER A 485 -12.27 -4.20 -30.87
CA SER A 485 -11.15 -3.84 -30.00
C SER A 485 -10.84 -4.91 -28.96
N VAL A 486 -11.89 -5.57 -28.47
CA VAL A 486 -11.82 -6.61 -27.45
C VAL A 486 -11.29 -7.94 -28.02
N LEU A 487 -11.80 -8.36 -29.19
CA LEU A 487 -11.39 -9.61 -29.85
C LEU A 487 -9.91 -9.66 -30.26
N ARG A 488 -9.20 -8.53 -30.22
CA ARG A 488 -7.75 -8.48 -30.49
C ARG A 488 -6.90 -9.11 -29.39
N ASP A 489 -7.46 -9.33 -28.20
CA ASP A 489 -6.73 -9.90 -27.07
C ASP A 489 -6.90 -11.43 -27.01
N ARG A 490 -5.78 -12.16 -27.05
CA ARG A 490 -5.70 -13.63 -27.19
C ARG A 490 -6.40 -14.43 -26.08
N PHE A 491 -6.63 -13.85 -24.91
CA PHE A 491 -7.32 -14.56 -23.83
C PHE A 491 -8.83 -14.36 -23.86
N VAL A 492 -9.34 -13.45 -24.71
CA VAL A 492 -10.77 -13.29 -24.92
C VAL A 492 -11.25 -14.45 -25.79
N VAL A 493 -12.06 -15.34 -25.20
CA VAL A 493 -12.61 -16.51 -25.89
C VAL A 493 -14.00 -16.26 -26.44
N GLU A 494 -14.71 -15.28 -25.90
CA GLU A 494 -16.02 -14.86 -26.40
C GLU A 494 -16.31 -13.41 -26.04
N VAL A 495 -17.13 -12.78 -26.88
CA VAL A 495 -17.74 -11.48 -26.63
C VAL A 495 -19.26 -11.65 -26.70
N ILE A 496 -19.95 -11.32 -25.61
CA ILE A 496 -21.39 -11.43 -25.46
C ILE A 496 -21.96 -10.01 -25.43
N VAL A 497 -22.70 -9.64 -26.49
CA VAL A 497 -23.47 -8.40 -26.52
C VAL A 497 -24.89 -8.72 -26.06
N VAL A 498 -25.32 -8.04 -24.99
CA VAL A 498 -26.67 -8.21 -24.43
C VAL A 498 -27.52 -7.01 -24.81
N ASP A 499 -28.46 -7.22 -25.71
CA ASP A 499 -29.34 -6.20 -26.24
C ASP A 499 -30.53 -5.91 -25.30
N GLY A 500 -30.63 -4.68 -24.83
CA GLY A 500 -31.70 -4.18 -23.96
C GLY A 500 -32.97 -3.73 -24.69
N GLY A 501 -33.25 -4.26 -25.88
CA GLY A 501 -34.35 -3.85 -26.75
C GLY A 501 -33.96 -2.66 -27.63
N SER A 502 -32.91 -2.80 -28.44
CA SER A 502 -32.52 -1.77 -29.41
C SER A 502 -33.52 -1.69 -30.58
N THR A 503 -33.67 -0.49 -31.13
CA THR A 503 -34.48 -0.21 -32.32
C THR A 503 -33.64 0.18 -33.53
N ASP A 504 -32.32 0.26 -33.38
CA ASP A 504 -31.34 0.54 -34.44
C ASP A 504 -30.58 -0.73 -34.86
N ASP A 505 -29.54 -0.56 -35.68
CA ASP A 505 -28.72 -1.67 -36.20
C ASP A 505 -27.76 -2.30 -35.17
N THR A 506 -27.90 -2.05 -33.86
CA THR A 506 -27.01 -2.56 -32.80
C THR A 506 -26.75 -4.07 -32.90
N ILE A 507 -27.81 -4.86 -33.06
CA ILE A 507 -27.71 -6.33 -33.13
C ILE A 507 -26.94 -6.75 -34.39
N ALA A 508 -27.26 -6.14 -35.54
CA ALA A 508 -26.64 -6.46 -36.82
C ALA A 508 -25.14 -6.13 -36.81
N GLU A 509 -24.77 -4.93 -36.33
CA GLU A 509 -23.39 -4.48 -36.23
C GLU A 509 -22.57 -5.32 -35.23
N ALA A 510 -23.14 -5.67 -34.08
CA ALA A 510 -22.50 -6.52 -33.08
C ALA A 510 -22.24 -7.94 -33.62
N SER A 511 -23.24 -8.53 -34.28
CA SER A 511 -23.13 -9.88 -34.86
C SER A 511 -22.07 -9.91 -35.96
N ARG A 512 -22.08 -8.92 -36.86
CA ARG A 512 -21.08 -8.80 -37.94
C ARG A 512 -19.65 -8.63 -37.40
N ALA A 513 -19.49 -7.97 -36.26
CA ALA A 513 -18.21 -7.82 -35.58
C ALA A 513 -17.74 -9.09 -34.84
N GLY A 514 -18.53 -10.17 -34.81
CA GLY A 514 -18.19 -11.45 -34.22
C GLY A 514 -18.66 -11.66 -32.77
N ALA A 515 -19.62 -10.86 -32.28
CA ALA A 515 -20.20 -11.05 -30.95
C ALA A 515 -21.34 -12.08 -30.96
N ARG A 516 -21.44 -12.84 -29.87
CA ARG A 516 -22.64 -13.62 -29.53
C ARG A 516 -23.71 -12.69 -28.99
N ILE A 517 -24.93 -12.78 -29.51
CA ILE A 517 -26.03 -11.89 -29.12
C ILE A 517 -26.96 -12.58 -28.13
N ILE A 518 -27.35 -11.85 -27.07
CA ILE A 518 -28.42 -12.22 -26.15
C ILE A 518 -29.44 -11.09 -26.12
N ARG A 519 -30.73 -11.39 -26.27
CA ARG A 519 -31.80 -10.39 -26.15
C ARG A 519 -32.35 -10.38 -24.73
N HIS A 520 -32.41 -9.21 -24.11
CA HIS A 520 -32.97 -9.00 -22.77
C HIS A 520 -33.78 -7.69 -22.69
N PRO A 521 -34.93 -7.58 -23.39
CA PRO A 521 -35.71 -6.35 -23.50
C PRO A 521 -36.59 -6.05 -22.28
N ALA A 522 -36.45 -6.81 -21.18
CA ALA A 522 -37.27 -6.63 -19.98
C ALA A 522 -37.17 -5.19 -19.43
N LEU A 523 -38.26 -4.69 -18.87
CA LEU A 523 -38.31 -3.40 -18.17
C LEU A 523 -37.59 -3.47 -16.81
N PRO A 524 -37.05 -2.36 -16.29
CA PRO A 524 -36.39 -2.30 -14.98
C PRO A 524 -37.20 -2.93 -13.83
N GLU A 525 -38.52 -2.74 -13.82
CA GLU A 525 -39.45 -3.34 -12.83
C GLU A 525 -39.48 -4.87 -12.86
N ARG A 526 -39.10 -5.47 -13.99
CA ARG A 526 -39.11 -6.92 -14.24
C ARG A 526 -37.70 -7.50 -14.36
N GLY A 527 -36.72 -6.90 -13.69
CA GLY A 527 -35.32 -7.35 -13.71
C GLY A 527 -34.55 -6.91 -14.96
N GLY A 528 -35.05 -5.91 -15.70
CA GLY A 528 -34.41 -5.31 -16.86
C GLY A 528 -33.36 -4.24 -16.54
N GLY A 529 -33.17 -3.31 -17.48
CA GLY A 529 -32.16 -2.25 -17.36
C GLY A 529 -30.72 -2.75 -17.54
N ARG A 530 -29.72 -1.92 -17.20
CA ARG A 530 -28.30 -2.23 -17.40
C ARG A 530 -27.87 -3.45 -16.59
N GLY A 531 -28.23 -3.51 -15.30
CA GLY A 531 -27.85 -4.64 -14.45
C GLY A 531 -28.48 -5.96 -14.88
N GLY A 532 -29.73 -5.96 -15.33
CA GLY A 532 -30.40 -7.13 -15.91
C GLY A 532 -29.67 -7.68 -17.16
N GLN A 533 -29.29 -6.78 -18.08
CA GLN A 533 -28.49 -7.15 -19.25
C GLN A 533 -27.16 -7.77 -18.85
N ILE A 534 -26.41 -7.13 -17.94
CA ILE A 534 -25.11 -7.66 -17.50
C ILE A 534 -25.27 -9.02 -16.82
N ARG A 535 -26.28 -9.18 -15.95
CA ARG A 535 -26.57 -10.44 -15.27
C ARG A 535 -26.85 -11.56 -16.28
N ALA A 536 -27.66 -11.30 -17.31
CA ALA A 536 -27.94 -12.28 -18.36
C ALA A 536 -26.67 -12.68 -19.13
N GLY A 537 -25.81 -11.71 -19.47
CA GLY A 537 -24.52 -11.99 -20.11
C GLY A 537 -23.56 -12.78 -19.21
N VAL A 538 -23.48 -12.41 -17.93
CA VAL A 538 -22.67 -13.12 -16.91
C VAL A 538 -23.13 -14.57 -16.75
N ALA A 539 -24.44 -14.83 -16.78
CA ALA A 539 -24.99 -16.17 -16.67
C ALA A 539 -24.65 -17.05 -17.89
N ALA A 540 -24.54 -16.45 -19.08
CA ALA A 540 -24.21 -17.16 -20.32
C ALA A 540 -22.70 -17.34 -20.57
N ALA A 541 -21.85 -16.62 -19.82
CA ALA A 541 -20.41 -16.60 -19.99
C ALA A 541 -19.72 -17.90 -19.53
N VAL A 542 -18.77 -18.39 -20.33
CA VAL A 542 -18.02 -19.63 -20.06
C VAL A 542 -16.62 -19.39 -19.48
N GLY A 543 -16.02 -18.23 -19.72
CA GLY A 543 -14.66 -17.88 -19.35
C GLY A 543 -14.41 -17.86 -17.85
N ASP A 544 -13.16 -18.10 -17.43
CA ASP A 544 -12.80 -18.10 -16.00
C ASP A 544 -12.90 -16.69 -15.37
N ILE A 545 -12.67 -15.67 -16.19
CA ILE A 545 -12.81 -14.25 -15.86
C ILE A 545 -13.95 -13.66 -16.68
N ILE A 546 -14.76 -12.83 -16.04
CA ILE A 546 -15.72 -11.98 -16.75
C ILE A 546 -15.21 -10.55 -16.73
N ALA A 547 -15.26 -9.88 -17.87
CA ALA A 547 -15.08 -8.44 -17.96
C ALA A 547 -16.36 -7.78 -18.49
N VAL A 548 -16.81 -6.72 -17.82
CA VAL A 548 -17.96 -5.91 -18.22
C VAL A 548 -17.44 -4.64 -18.90
N VAL A 549 -17.86 -4.42 -20.14
CA VAL A 549 -17.37 -3.32 -20.99
C VAL A 549 -18.56 -2.60 -21.59
N HIS A 550 -18.54 -1.26 -21.61
CA HIS A 550 -19.58 -0.50 -22.30
C HIS A 550 -19.43 -0.55 -23.82
N ALA A 551 -20.55 -0.56 -24.53
CA ALA A 551 -20.57 -0.56 -26.00
C ALA A 551 -19.90 0.68 -26.63
N ASP A 552 -19.78 1.79 -25.90
CA ASP A 552 -19.10 3.01 -26.32
C ASP A 552 -17.65 3.15 -25.84
N THR A 553 -17.09 2.09 -25.24
CA THR A 553 -15.70 2.06 -24.76
C THR A 553 -14.78 1.37 -25.77
N ARG A 554 -13.57 1.92 -25.96
CA ARG A 554 -12.50 1.27 -26.72
C ARG A 554 -11.36 0.88 -25.80
N ILE A 555 -10.99 -0.40 -25.82
CA ILE A 555 -9.92 -0.95 -24.99
C ILE A 555 -8.66 -1.11 -25.83
N ALA A 556 -7.54 -0.60 -25.33
CA ALA A 556 -6.24 -0.84 -25.94
C ALA A 556 -5.73 -2.22 -25.52
N ALA A 557 -5.42 -3.08 -26.49
CA ALA A 557 -4.62 -4.27 -26.23
C ALA A 557 -3.25 -3.85 -25.66
N PRO A 558 -2.65 -4.61 -24.71
CA PRO A 558 -3.02 -5.94 -24.24
C PRO A 558 -3.72 -5.95 -22.84
N ALA A 559 -4.76 -5.13 -22.62
CA ALA A 559 -5.38 -4.99 -21.30
C ALA A 559 -5.89 -6.30 -20.67
N PHE A 560 -6.44 -7.24 -21.45
CA PHE A 560 -6.92 -8.52 -20.90
C PHE A 560 -5.78 -9.50 -20.64
N ASN A 561 -4.71 -9.48 -21.45
CA ASN A 561 -3.46 -10.20 -21.13
C ASN A 561 -2.89 -9.77 -19.76
N ASP A 562 -2.94 -8.48 -19.44
CA ASP A 562 -2.47 -7.96 -18.15
C ASP A 562 -3.37 -8.45 -17.00
N ILE A 563 -4.69 -8.43 -17.18
CA ILE A 563 -5.66 -8.97 -16.22
C ILE A 563 -5.41 -10.46 -15.95
N VAL A 564 -5.31 -11.29 -16.99
CA VAL A 564 -5.07 -12.73 -16.86
C VAL A 564 -3.72 -12.99 -16.20
N GLY A 565 -2.67 -12.30 -16.64
CA GLY A 565 -1.34 -12.43 -16.06
C GLY A 565 -1.29 -12.09 -14.57
N LEU A 566 -1.98 -11.02 -14.16
CA LEU A 566 -2.11 -10.61 -12.77
C LEU A 566 -2.85 -11.67 -11.96
N LEU A 567 -4.04 -12.09 -12.40
CA LEU A 567 -4.86 -13.05 -11.67
C LEU A 567 -4.23 -14.45 -11.61
N ARG A 568 -3.41 -14.84 -12.60
CA ARG A 568 -2.61 -16.07 -12.53
C ARG A 568 -1.56 -16.03 -11.42
N ARG A 569 -0.90 -14.88 -11.23
CA ARG A 569 0.17 -14.72 -10.23
C ARG A 569 -0.32 -14.31 -8.85
N GLN A 570 -1.55 -13.83 -8.74
CA GLN A 570 -2.09 -13.27 -7.50
C GLN A 570 -3.44 -13.93 -7.20
N SER A 571 -3.37 -15.08 -6.51
CA SER A 571 -4.55 -15.87 -6.15
C SER A 571 -5.57 -15.04 -5.39
N MET A 572 -5.15 -14.22 -4.41
CA MET A 572 -6.08 -13.46 -3.55
C MET A 572 -6.92 -12.39 -4.25
N ILE A 573 -6.59 -12.01 -5.49
CA ILE A 573 -7.34 -10.98 -6.21
C ILE A 573 -8.65 -11.58 -6.72
N ALA A 574 -9.77 -11.05 -6.26
CA ALA A 574 -11.10 -11.46 -6.69
C ALA A 574 -11.53 -10.81 -8.02
N GLY A 575 -11.07 -9.58 -8.24
CA GLY A 575 -11.43 -8.76 -9.39
C GLY A 575 -10.89 -7.34 -9.26
N GLY A 576 -11.39 -6.44 -10.08
CA GLY A 576 -10.87 -5.09 -10.17
C GLY A 576 -11.54 -4.27 -11.26
N ALA A 577 -10.92 -3.15 -11.56
CA ALA A 577 -11.28 -2.34 -12.71
C ALA A 577 -10.06 -1.83 -13.45
N VAL A 578 -10.23 -1.59 -14.74
CA VAL A 578 -9.28 -0.84 -15.58
C VAL A 578 -9.76 0.60 -15.68
N GLY A 579 -8.86 1.53 -15.37
CA GLY A 579 -9.09 2.97 -15.53
C GLY A 579 -9.43 3.34 -16.97
N GLY A 580 -10.31 4.33 -17.10
CA GLY A 580 -10.68 4.91 -18.37
C GLY A 580 -10.40 6.41 -18.40
N ARG A 581 -10.42 6.97 -19.61
CA ARG A 581 -10.37 8.41 -19.85
C ARG A 581 -11.52 8.81 -20.74
N PHE A 582 -12.18 9.89 -20.36
CA PHE A 582 -13.15 10.51 -21.24
C PHE A 582 -12.45 11.11 -22.47
N ASP A 583 -13.01 10.86 -23.65
CA ASP A 583 -12.59 11.47 -24.93
C ASP A 583 -13.08 12.93 -25.07
N GLY A 584 -13.36 13.58 -23.94
CA GLY A 584 -13.75 14.99 -23.84
C GLY A 584 -12.53 15.89 -23.64
N GLN A 585 -12.60 17.11 -24.17
CA GLN A 585 -11.62 18.16 -23.90
C GLN A 585 -12.03 18.98 -22.67
N GLY A 586 -11.04 19.46 -21.90
CA GLY A 586 -11.24 20.37 -20.77
C GLY A 586 -10.85 19.81 -19.39
N TRP A 587 -10.54 20.71 -18.46
CA TRP A 587 -10.04 20.37 -17.11
C TRP A 587 -11.07 19.63 -16.24
N ARG A 588 -12.37 19.87 -16.45
CA ARG A 588 -13.46 19.20 -15.71
C ARG A 588 -13.47 17.69 -15.93
N PHE A 589 -13.22 17.23 -17.16
CA PHE A 589 -13.09 15.79 -17.45
C PHE A 589 -11.84 15.19 -16.80
N ARG A 590 -10.74 15.95 -16.72
CA ARG A 590 -9.51 15.47 -16.05
C ARG A 590 -9.67 15.38 -14.54
N LEU A 591 -10.39 16.32 -13.93
CA LEU A 591 -10.78 16.24 -12.52
C LEU A 591 -11.68 15.02 -12.27
N LEU A 592 -12.65 14.76 -13.15
CA LEU A 592 -13.53 13.60 -13.07
C LEU A 592 -12.76 12.27 -13.24
N ASP A 593 -11.87 12.18 -14.23
CA ASP A 593 -10.97 11.04 -14.43
C ASP A 593 -10.17 10.76 -13.13
N THR A 594 -9.63 11.81 -12.51
CA THR A 594 -8.81 11.72 -11.29
C THR A 594 -9.64 11.29 -10.08
N ALA A 595 -10.86 11.81 -9.93
CA ALA A 595 -11.79 11.42 -8.87
C ALA A 595 -12.25 9.96 -9.03
N ASN A 596 -12.48 9.51 -10.26
CA ASN A 596 -12.81 8.11 -10.58
C ASN A 596 -11.64 7.17 -10.26
N ASP A 597 -10.41 7.54 -10.63
CA ASP A 597 -9.21 6.78 -10.27
C ASP A 597 -9.01 6.73 -8.76
N PHE A 598 -9.16 7.85 -8.05
CA PHE A 598 -9.05 7.89 -6.59
C PHE A 598 -10.03 6.92 -5.93
N ARG A 599 -11.31 6.99 -6.32
CA ARG A 599 -12.36 6.11 -5.80
C ARG A 599 -12.05 4.64 -6.08
N ALA A 600 -11.63 4.30 -7.29
CA ALA A 600 -11.33 2.91 -7.66
C ALA A 600 -10.05 2.38 -6.99
N ALA A 601 -8.99 3.19 -6.95
CA ALA A 601 -7.70 2.79 -6.40
C ALA A 601 -7.69 2.72 -4.86
N PHE A 602 -8.34 3.66 -4.18
CA PHE A 602 -8.27 3.78 -2.71
C PHE A 602 -9.51 3.28 -1.98
N LEU A 603 -10.71 3.45 -2.56
CA LEU A 603 -11.95 2.93 -1.95
C LEU A 603 -12.30 1.54 -2.47
N GLY A 604 -11.64 1.08 -3.55
CA GLY A 604 -11.89 -0.22 -4.18
C GLY A 604 -13.28 -0.32 -4.82
N ILE A 605 -13.90 0.83 -5.15
CA ILE A 605 -15.22 0.91 -5.77
C ILE A 605 -15.03 1.43 -7.17
N SER A 606 -15.50 0.70 -8.18
CA SER A 606 -15.48 1.09 -9.60
C SER A 606 -16.89 1.42 -10.09
N PHE A 607 -17.01 2.36 -11.03
CA PHE A 607 -18.28 2.66 -11.68
C PHE A 607 -18.36 1.97 -13.04
N GLY A 608 -19.57 1.89 -13.58
CA GLY A 608 -19.87 1.15 -14.78
C GLY A 608 -19.09 1.63 -16.00
N ASP A 609 -18.76 2.92 -16.08
CA ASP A 609 -17.94 3.51 -17.14
C ASP A 609 -16.51 2.96 -17.21
N GLN A 610 -16.04 2.34 -16.13
CA GLN A 610 -14.75 1.63 -16.07
C GLN A 610 -14.93 0.17 -16.48
N VAL A 611 -13.89 -0.45 -17.04
CA VAL A 611 -13.93 -1.87 -17.38
C VAL A 611 -13.80 -2.67 -16.08
N GLN A 612 -14.90 -3.24 -15.60
CA GLN A 612 -14.91 -4.07 -14.40
C GLN A 612 -14.56 -5.51 -14.77
N PHE A 613 -13.73 -6.18 -13.98
CA PHE A 613 -13.40 -7.59 -14.19
C PHE A 613 -13.41 -8.38 -12.88
N PHE A 614 -13.75 -9.65 -12.94
CA PHE A 614 -13.76 -10.52 -11.77
C PHE A 614 -13.68 -12.00 -12.14
N ARG A 615 -13.25 -12.83 -11.19
CA ARG A 615 -13.28 -14.29 -11.33
C ARG A 615 -14.72 -14.77 -11.28
N ARG A 616 -15.17 -15.45 -12.33
CA ARG A 616 -16.56 -15.94 -12.46
C ARG A 616 -16.94 -16.86 -11.30
N GLY A 617 -16.07 -17.82 -10.98
CA GLY A 617 -16.35 -18.84 -9.96
C GLY A 617 -16.61 -18.28 -8.55
N LEU A 618 -15.96 -17.18 -8.17
CA LEU A 618 -16.20 -16.55 -6.87
C LEU A 618 -17.59 -15.94 -6.78
N LEU A 619 -17.97 -15.18 -7.81
CA LEU A 619 -19.24 -14.46 -7.80
C LEU A 619 -20.42 -15.42 -7.95
N ALA A 620 -20.29 -16.45 -8.78
CA ALA A 620 -21.29 -17.50 -8.94
C ALA A 620 -21.61 -18.19 -7.61
N ALA A 621 -20.60 -18.47 -6.78
CA ALA A 621 -20.77 -19.10 -5.48
C ALA A 621 -21.45 -18.22 -4.42
N THR A 622 -21.63 -16.91 -4.68
CA THR A 622 -22.18 -15.95 -3.70
C THR A 622 -23.39 -15.18 -4.23
N GLY A 623 -24.21 -15.83 -5.06
CA GLY A 623 -25.47 -15.26 -5.56
C GLY A 623 -25.37 -14.50 -6.88
N GLY A 624 -24.27 -14.61 -7.61
CA GLY A 624 -24.12 -14.07 -8.96
C GLY A 624 -24.02 -12.54 -9.04
N TYR A 625 -24.19 -12.02 -10.26
CA TYR A 625 -24.18 -10.58 -10.53
C TYR A 625 -25.37 -9.88 -9.86
N PRO A 626 -25.21 -8.65 -9.32
CA PRO A 626 -26.31 -7.94 -8.68
C PRO A 626 -27.53 -7.76 -9.58
N ASP A 627 -28.69 -8.23 -9.12
CA ASP A 627 -29.97 -8.13 -9.82
C ASP A 627 -30.66 -6.81 -9.47
N MET A 628 -30.23 -5.72 -10.10
CA MET A 628 -30.76 -4.37 -9.88
C MET A 628 -30.56 -3.47 -11.09
N PRO A 629 -31.46 -2.50 -11.34
CA PRO A 629 -31.42 -1.70 -12.56
C PRO A 629 -30.34 -0.59 -12.56
N ILE A 630 -29.87 -0.17 -11.38
CA ILE A 630 -28.80 0.82 -11.17
C ILE A 630 -28.04 0.52 -9.87
N MET A 631 -26.81 1.04 -9.74
CA MET A 631 -25.88 0.80 -8.62
C MET A 631 -25.36 -0.66 -8.54
N GLU A 632 -25.59 -1.43 -9.59
CA GLU A 632 -25.10 -2.80 -9.75
C GLU A 632 -23.57 -2.88 -9.75
N ASP A 633 -22.90 -1.85 -10.28
CA ASP A 633 -21.45 -1.68 -10.33
C ASP A 633 -20.83 -1.42 -8.94
N VAL A 634 -21.51 -0.58 -8.14
CA VAL A 634 -21.15 -0.29 -6.74
C VAL A 634 -21.38 -1.53 -5.88
N GLU A 635 -22.53 -2.19 -5.98
CA GLU A 635 -22.82 -3.41 -5.23
C GLU A 635 -21.86 -4.55 -5.62
N LEU A 636 -21.53 -4.70 -6.91
CA LEU A 636 -20.50 -5.64 -7.35
C LEU A 636 -19.17 -5.34 -6.65
N SER A 637 -18.74 -4.08 -6.63
CA SER A 637 -17.49 -3.69 -5.99
C SER A 637 -17.48 -4.05 -4.50
N LEU A 638 -18.56 -3.76 -3.77
CA LEU A 638 -18.70 -4.08 -2.35
C LEU A 638 -18.71 -5.59 -2.10
N ARG A 639 -19.35 -6.38 -2.98
CA ARG A 639 -19.30 -7.86 -2.92
C ARG A 639 -17.89 -8.37 -3.16
N LEU A 640 -17.19 -7.89 -4.20
CA LEU A 640 -15.82 -8.31 -4.51
C LEU A 640 -14.84 -8.04 -3.36
N GLN A 641 -14.99 -6.91 -2.66
CA GLN A 641 -14.17 -6.59 -1.48
C GLN A 641 -14.31 -7.61 -0.35
N ASN A 642 -15.48 -8.25 -0.23
CA ASN A 642 -15.74 -9.31 0.74
C ASN A 642 -15.25 -10.68 0.27
N LEU A 643 -15.04 -10.87 -1.04
CA LEU A 643 -14.58 -12.13 -1.64
C LEU A 643 -13.05 -12.22 -1.72
N GLY A 644 -12.36 -11.09 -1.88
CA GLY A 644 -10.91 -11.04 -1.96
C GLY A 644 -10.35 -9.63 -2.12
N ARG A 645 -9.09 -9.53 -2.54
CA ARG A 645 -8.46 -8.25 -2.87
C ARG A 645 -9.06 -7.72 -4.18
N VAL A 646 -9.39 -6.44 -4.19
CA VAL A 646 -9.77 -5.70 -5.39
C VAL A 646 -8.57 -4.86 -5.84
N VAL A 647 -8.36 -4.76 -7.14
CA VAL A 647 -7.23 -4.00 -7.71
C VAL A 647 -7.71 -3.02 -8.77
N PHE A 648 -6.95 -1.94 -8.91
CA PHE A 648 -7.16 -0.97 -9.97
C PHE A 648 -5.95 -0.97 -10.90
N LEU A 649 -6.21 -1.14 -12.20
CA LEU A 649 -5.20 -1.03 -13.26
C LEU A 649 -5.33 0.36 -13.87
N PHE A 650 -4.28 1.18 -13.80
CA PHE A 650 -4.28 2.57 -14.30
C PHE A 650 -4.21 2.64 -15.84
N GLY A 651 -5.14 1.95 -16.50
CA GLY A 651 -5.28 1.87 -17.95
C GLY A 651 -5.88 3.13 -18.57
N ASP A 652 -6.00 3.09 -19.90
CA ASP A 652 -6.43 4.21 -20.73
C ASP A 652 -7.61 3.81 -21.64
N ALA A 653 -8.59 3.10 -21.07
CA ALA A 653 -9.80 2.75 -21.80
C ALA A 653 -10.51 4.05 -22.23
N LYS A 654 -10.77 4.23 -23.53
CA LYS A 654 -11.37 5.47 -24.03
C LYS A 654 -12.88 5.40 -23.88
N ILE A 655 -13.45 6.32 -23.10
CA ILE A 655 -14.87 6.41 -22.76
C ILE A 655 -15.49 7.59 -23.49
N SER A 656 -16.67 7.41 -24.09
CA SER A 656 -17.34 8.52 -24.79
C SER A 656 -17.95 9.53 -23.80
N PRO A 657 -17.80 10.85 -24.03
CA PRO A 657 -18.32 11.87 -23.12
C PRO A 657 -19.83 12.14 -23.31
N ARG A 658 -20.57 11.34 -24.11
CA ARG A 658 -21.94 11.70 -24.52
C ARG A 658 -22.91 11.90 -23.35
N HIS A 659 -22.79 11.08 -22.30
CA HIS A 659 -23.64 11.17 -21.12
C HIS A 659 -23.35 12.46 -20.31
N TRP A 660 -22.28 13.18 -20.62
CA TRP A 660 -21.90 14.41 -19.94
C TRP A 660 -22.28 15.68 -20.71
N ARG A 661 -22.97 15.57 -21.85
CA ARG A 661 -23.38 16.70 -22.71
C ARG A 661 -24.30 17.72 -22.03
N PHE A 662 -25.12 17.29 -21.07
CA PHE A 662 -26.07 18.15 -20.33
C PHE A 662 -25.48 18.79 -19.05
N GLY A 663 -24.15 18.79 -18.91
CA GLY A 663 -23.44 19.49 -17.83
C GLY A 663 -22.77 18.53 -16.84
N VAL A 664 -21.43 18.63 -16.74
CA VAL A 664 -20.60 17.75 -15.90
C VAL A 664 -20.94 17.89 -14.42
N SER A 665 -21.07 19.11 -13.90
CA SER A 665 -21.25 19.34 -12.47
C SER A 665 -22.59 18.82 -11.94
N ARG A 666 -23.70 19.09 -12.64
CA ARG A 666 -25.05 18.65 -12.23
C ARG A 666 -25.15 17.12 -12.20
N ARG A 667 -24.65 16.45 -13.25
CA ARG A 667 -24.67 14.99 -13.33
C ARG A 667 -23.73 14.36 -12.30
N THR A 668 -22.56 14.96 -12.06
CA THR A 668 -21.63 14.50 -11.00
C THR A 668 -22.29 14.59 -9.62
N GLY A 669 -22.94 15.71 -9.29
CA GLY A 669 -23.64 15.89 -8.02
C GLY A 669 -24.76 14.87 -7.81
N LEU A 670 -25.53 14.56 -8.86
CA LEU A 670 -26.55 13.51 -8.81
C LEU A 670 -25.94 12.13 -8.55
N ILE A 671 -24.89 11.75 -9.29
CA ILE A 671 -24.19 10.46 -9.12
C ILE A 671 -23.62 10.36 -7.71
N LEU A 672 -22.98 11.41 -7.19
CA LEU A 672 -22.44 11.43 -5.83
C LEU A 672 -23.53 11.28 -4.77
N ARG A 673 -24.67 11.96 -4.92
CA ARG A 673 -25.81 11.80 -4.01
C ARG A 673 -26.33 10.37 -4.00
N LEU A 674 -26.55 9.78 -5.18
CA LEU A 674 -26.99 8.39 -5.31
C LEU A 674 -25.97 7.43 -4.69
N PHE A 675 -24.69 7.60 -5.02
CA PHE A 675 -23.59 6.82 -4.47
C PHE A 675 -23.56 6.87 -2.94
N LEU A 676 -23.55 8.07 -2.34
CA LEU A 676 -23.51 8.26 -0.88
C LEU A 676 -24.75 7.68 -0.18
N THR A 677 -25.93 7.86 -0.77
CA THR A 677 -27.17 7.26 -0.26
C THR A 677 -27.08 5.74 -0.29
N TYR A 678 -26.59 5.17 -1.40
CA TYR A 678 -26.43 3.73 -1.54
C TYR A 678 -25.44 3.16 -0.52
N THR A 679 -24.22 3.71 -0.49
CA THR A 679 -23.16 3.21 0.39
C THR A 679 -23.48 3.44 1.87
N GLY A 680 -24.09 4.58 2.22
CA GLY A 680 -24.50 4.89 3.59
C GLY A 680 -25.53 3.88 4.12
N ALA A 681 -26.58 3.62 3.35
CA ALA A 681 -27.55 2.58 3.70
C ALA A 681 -26.91 1.19 3.80
N ARG A 682 -26.00 0.86 2.87
CA ARG A 682 -25.32 -0.43 2.83
C ARG A 682 -24.39 -0.66 4.02
N LEU A 683 -23.72 0.39 4.50
CA LEU A 683 -22.90 0.38 5.73
C LEU A 683 -23.77 0.07 6.97
N LEU A 684 -24.98 0.62 7.01
CA LEU A 684 -26.01 0.35 8.03
C LEU A 684 -26.75 -0.99 7.85
N GLY A 685 -26.33 -1.82 6.88
CA GLY A 685 -26.96 -3.13 6.62
C GLY A 685 -28.30 -3.08 5.89
N ARG A 686 -28.72 -1.92 5.37
CA ARG A 686 -29.97 -1.73 4.62
C ARG A 686 -29.74 -1.88 3.11
N ARG A 687 -30.80 -2.22 2.37
CA ARG A 687 -30.80 -2.22 0.89
C ARG A 687 -31.68 -1.07 0.39
N PRO A 688 -31.10 -0.04 -0.28
CA PRO A 688 -31.87 1.03 -0.89
C PRO A 688 -32.80 0.51 -2.00
N ASP A 689 -33.90 1.21 -2.23
CA ASP A 689 -34.73 0.99 -3.41
C ASP A 689 -34.02 1.53 -4.66
N THR A 690 -33.41 0.63 -5.41
CA THR A 690 -32.69 0.96 -6.65
C THR A 690 -33.62 1.34 -7.79
N LEU A 691 -34.91 1.01 -7.75
CA LEU A 691 -35.86 1.40 -8.79
C LEU A 691 -36.19 2.90 -8.69
N VAL A 692 -36.38 3.41 -7.46
CA VAL A 692 -36.51 4.86 -7.20
C VAL A 692 -35.26 5.61 -7.65
N MET A 693 -34.08 5.06 -7.37
CA MET A 693 -32.81 5.64 -7.82
C MET A 693 -32.66 5.63 -9.35
N TYR A 694 -33.13 4.57 -10.01
CA TYR A 694 -33.11 4.45 -11.47
C TYR A 694 -33.99 5.53 -12.10
N ARG A 695 -35.22 5.69 -11.62
CA ARG A 695 -36.14 6.76 -12.03
C ARG A 695 -35.53 8.14 -11.84
N ALA A 696 -34.95 8.41 -10.66
CA ALA A 696 -34.27 9.68 -10.40
C ALA A 696 -33.07 9.96 -11.34
N TYR A 697 -32.41 8.91 -11.84
CA TYR A 697 -31.27 9.02 -12.76
C TYR A 697 -31.68 9.24 -14.21
N TYR A 698 -32.68 8.50 -14.70
CA TYR A 698 -33.09 8.51 -16.11
C TYR A 698 -34.27 9.45 -16.41
N ASP A 699 -35.20 9.69 -15.47
CA ASP A 699 -36.39 10.53 -15.70
C ASP A 699 -36.09 12.04 -15.63
N ARG A 700 -34.87 12.42 -15.24
CA ARG A 700 -34.40 13.82 -15.18
C ARG A 700 -33.43 14.21 -16.29
N THR A 701 -33.17 13.32 -17.23
CA THR A 701 -32.48 13.65 -18.48
C THR A 701 -33.53 14.08 -19.50
N PRO A 702 -33.58 15.35 -19.93
CA PRO A 702 -34.46 15.77 -21.02
C PRO A 702 -34.12 15.05 -22.33
#